data_AF-A0A4V5NIF2-F1
#
_entry.id   AF-A0A4V5NIF2-F1
#
_cell.length_a   1.000
_cell.length_b   1.000
_cell.length_c   1.000
_cell.angle_alpha   90.00
_cell.angle_beta   90.00
_cell.angle_gamma   90.00
#
_symmetry.space_group_name_H-M   'P 1'
#
loop_
_entity.id
_entity.type
_entity.pdbx_description
1 polymer ?
#
loop_
_entity_poly.entity_id
_entity_poly.type
_entity_poly.pdbx_seq_one_letter_code
_entity_poly.pdbx_strand_id
1 'polypeptide(L)'
;MAKAPVLSSVVVVPEPERTELPTSPQLATKRRQSSASPDRNVKRPRRSVDDGHVSVRDSQIEKPTDRRGDRRKSGQAEERKRGQRLFGALLGTLSQSSSSTAQKRRTDIEKKQQAKLKSQAEEQEAGKRKKLEELMTVRRREQKKYDEQSMRIRHSNMLAMANFLLTNTVPKLYYKPWEMLPEDEARIKAQIEEAEATVDRELGDFERARDAGRRPSDTNMADGEPRAAAAPVVEGTLISSKAGDTVGSELPDVPDASASDTNSTAPPPDNVIRLNIARMAVDKIEIDDARVSHNYANLNGRRYHYLLALPKNGEFKATIFLIHGWPDISFGWRYQIPLLLELGLRVVCPDLMGFGRTDAPKVPPASIHLYGFKRAADDIAELARQLEAPRIILGGHDWGGMVVYRTAQWHPTLVTHVFSVCTPYMGRSDTYVSTEDLVRGPLPQFGYQLQLAGPTVEAKITTREQIKMFLSGMYGGKGPNKEVAFSPEQGVLFENLEKLGMTPLLSEKELNYYADEYARNGMHGNLNWYRNRKANYDDELELKATTIEVPTLFILATRDSVLTPAMSKGMERSIPKLTRREVAATPWALWQAPEEVNMHVKEWIETVYTTVNHERVTYKELLRNGFSPFHSNTTNRTYNTPKVRTKAIMSNKAAWITEKQAKPLKVGDAPYPKAEKDQVVIKNAAAAVNPVDWKIQDSGFYVEKYPNVLGTDVAGTVVELVRLLRMSTEGVLHGHCIGLATGNPKDGGFQLYSVVPEITVSPLPDSLTFEQGAVLPLAISTAAAGLYQKGFLELPYPTKDAKPSGKTVLIWGGSSSVGSTAIQLAAASGVTVVTTASARNHDYVQSLGAKHIFDQTSPSVVDDIVAALKGSDFAGAYDAISHPDTVKACAEVVHKLGGGKVATVLPPPESGLPDDVKAVGLFAITIALQHPEVGDAVWRKYVPEALKDGRLQAKPDPLVIKGGLEKVQEGLDRQKAGVSAAKVVVDLQ
;
A
#
# COMPACT_ATOMS: atom_id res chain seq x y z
N MET A 1 -10.14 1.48 30.74
CA MET A 1 -11.41 2.04 31.22
C MET A 1 -11.13 3.40 31.86
N ALA A 2 -11.81 4.45 31.41
CA ALA A 2 -11.99 5.72 32.10
C ALA A 2 -13.32 6.29 31.60
N LYS A 3 -14.13 6.94 32.46
CA LYS A 3 -15.45 7.45 32.08
C LYS A 3 -15.31 8.86 31.49
N ALA A 4 -15.97 9.11 30.35
CA ALA A 4 -16.25 10.46 29.85
C ALA A 4 -17.69 10.87 30.23
N PRO A 5 -17.96 12.14 30.59
CA PRO A 5 -19.29 12.57 31.01
C PRO A 5 -20.21 12.86 29.82
N VAL A 6 -21.49 12.47 29.94
CA VAL A 6 -22.56 12.83 29.00
C VAL A 6 -23.26 14.10 29.50
N LEU A 7 -23.23 15.19 28.72
CA LEU A 7 -24.07 16.37 28.94
C LEU A 7 -24.54 16.97 27.60
N SER A 8 -25.76 17.51 27.62
CA SER A 8 -26.45 18.10 26.47
C SER A 8 -26.17 19.60 26.34
N SER A 9 -26.08 20.09 25.10
CA SER A 9 -25.98 21.52 24.80
C SER A 9 -27.36 22.14 24.60
N VAL A 10 -27.77 23.04 25.48
CA VAL A 10 -28.93 23.92 25.25
C VAL A 10 -28.59 24.91 24.13
N VAL A 11 -29.48 25.06 23.15
CA VAL A 11 -29.40 26.11 22.13
C VAL A 11 -30.47 27.16 22.42
N VAL A 12 -30.05 28.42 22.57
CA VAL A 12 -30.96 29.55 22.75
C VAL A 12 -31.60 29.89 21.41
N VAL A 13 -32.93 29.93 21.38
CA VAL A 13 -33.71 30.40 20.22
C VAL A 13 -33.91 31.91 20.35
N PRO A 14 -33.57 32.73 19.33
CA PRO A 14 -33.90 34.15 19.34
C PRO A 14 -35.42 34.34 19.13
N GLU A 15 -36.04 35.21 19.93
CA GLU A 15 -37.46 35.56 19.76
C GLU A 15 -37.68 36.38 18.47
N PRO A 16 -38.77 36.12 17.71
CA PRO A 16 -39.14 36.97 16.58
C PRO A 16 -39.81 38.27 17.08
N GLU A 17 -39.46 39.39 16.47
CA GLU A 17 -40.03 40.70 16.80
C GLU A 17 -41.54 40.77 16.51
N ARG A 18 -42.27 41.53 17.35
CA ARG A 18 -43.70 41.76 17.16
C ARG A 18 -43.95 42.78 16.06
N THR A 19 -44.75 42.41 15.07
CA THR A 19 -45.47 43.34 14.18
C THR A 19 -46.96 43.01 14.18
N GLU A 20 -47.79 44.02 13.91
CA GLU A 20 -49.17 44.05 14.41
C GLU A 20 -50.22 43.49 13.42
N LEU A 21 -51.33 42.97 13.97
CA LEU A 21 -52.48 42.47 13.22
C LEU A 21 -53.54 43.57 12.99
N PRO A 22 -54.20 43.58 11.82
CA PRO A 22 -55.51 44.21 11.65
C PRO A 22 -56.64 43.19 11.36
N THR A 23 -57.46 42.93 12.40
CA THR A 23 -58.92 42.64 12.35
C THR A 23 -59.49 41.36 11.67
N SER A 24 -60.61 40.89 12.24
CA SER A 24 -61.44 39.73 11.83
C SER A 24 -62.75 40.21 11.14
N PRO A 25 -63.62 39.32 10.57
CA PRO A 25 -64.71 38.77 11.39
C PRO A 25 -65.23 37.34 11.05
N GLN A 26 -65.42 36.55 12.11
CA GLN A 26 -66.57 35.68 12.50
C GLN A 26 -67.54 35.02 11.47
N LEU A 27 -68.00 33.79 11.84
CA LEU A 27 -69.36 33.16 11.74
C LEU A 27 -69.31 31.68 11.24
N ALA A 28 -70.22 30.73 11.54
CA ALA A 28 -71.03 30.46 12.76
C ALA A 28 -71.78 29.09 12.75
N THR A 29 -71.49 28.20 13.73
CA THR A 29 -72.43 27.27 14.44
C THR A 29 -73.18 26.08 13.76
N LYS A 30 -73.42 25.03 14.58
CA LYS A 30 -74.48 23.98 14.58
C LYS A 30 -74.37 22.78 13.59
N ARG A 31 -75.03 21.61 13.79
CA ARG A 31 -75.33 20.72 14.97
C ARG A 31 -76.47 19.71 14.62
N ARG A 32 -76.22 18.39 14.59
CA ARG A 32 -77.18 17.33 15.04
C ARG A 32 -76.57 15.91 15.16
N GLN A 33 -77.31 15.01 15.80
CA GLN A 33 -77.00 13.59 16.11
C GLN A 33 -78.21 12.70 15.76
N SER A 34 -78.00 11.42 15.42
CA SER A 34 -78.88 10.23 15.70
C SER A 34 -78.54 9.02 14.79
N SER A 35 -78.83 7.74 15.09
CA SER A 35 -78.70 6.92 16.33
C SER A 35 -79.19 5.47 16.09
N ALA A 36 -78.65 4.50 16.85
CA ALA A 36 -79.20 3.18 17.20
C ALA A 36 -79.11 1.97 16.23
N SER A 37 -79.03 0.77 16.84
CA SER A 37 -79.01 -0.60 16.26
C SER A 37 -80.30 -1.38 16.67
N PRO A 38 -80.51 -2.66 16.28
CA PRO A 38 -80.22 -3.76 17.23
C PRO A 38 -79.90 -5.18 16.66
N ASP A 39 -79.65 -6.13 17.58
CA ASP A 39 -79.31 -7.58 17.47
C ASP A 39 -80.26 -8.55 16.74
N ARG A 40 -79.73 -9.73 16.33
CA ARG A 40 -80.14 -11.10 16.81
C ARG A 40 -79.30 -12.30 16.27
N ASN A 41 -79.61 -13.53 16.73
CA ASN A 41 -78.74 -14.74 16.76
C ASN A 41 -79.57 -16.06 16.57
N VAL A 42 -78.94 -17.26 16.40
CA VAL A 42 -79.40 -18.68 16.73
C VAL A 42 -79.23 -19.83 15.66
N LYS A 43 -78.33 -20.81 15.97
CA LYS A 43 -78.33 -22.32 15.89
C LYS A 43 -78.52 -23.21 14.58
N ARG A 44 -78.11 -24.51 14.74
CA ARG A 44 -77.85 -25.69 13.84
C ARG A 44 -79.04 -26.68 13.57
N PRO A 45 -78.98 -27.65 12.58
CA PRO A 45 -78.77 -29.11 12.86
C PRO A 45 -77.89 -29.96 11.84
N ARG A 46 -78.21 -31.25 11.47
CA ARG A 46 -77.27 -32.36 11.02
C ARG A 46 -77.79 -33.49 10.04
N ARG A 47 -76.88 -34.11 9.22
CA ARG A 47 -76.84 -35.49 8.54
C ARG A 47 -77.94 -35.86 7.48
N SER A 48 -78.00 -36.98 6.71
CA SER A 48 -77.36 -38.37 6.55
C SER A 48 -77.61 -38.93 5.08
N VAL A 49 -77.28 -40.13 4.51
CA VAL A 49 -76.38 -41.35 4.67
C VAL A 49 -76.37 -42.25 3.36
N ASP A 50 -75.33 -43.09 3.11
CA ASP A 50 -75.12 -44.33 2.23
C ASP A 50 -75.75 -44.47 0.79
N ASP A 51 -75.51 -45.46 -0.12
CA ASP A 51 -74.79 -46.78 -0.18
C ASP A 51 -74.46 -47.25 -1.66
N GLY A 52 -73.79 -48.40 -1.92
CA GLY A 52 -73.81 -49.15 -3.23
C GLY A 52 -72.49 -49.73 -3.84
N HIS A 53 -72.52 -50.87 -4.57
CA HIS A 53 -71.36 -51.65 -5.12
C HIS A 53 -71.63 -52.21 -6.57
N VAL A 54 -70.87 -53.06 -7.34
CA VAL A 54 -69.63 -53.90 -7.18
C VAL A 54 -69.00 -54.35 -8.55
N SER A 55 -67.69 -54.75 -8.57
CA SER A 55 -66.91 -55.60 -9.56
C SER A 55 -66.83 -55.20 -11.08
N VAL A 56 -65.99 -55.75 -11.99
CA VAL A 56 -65.11 -56.97 -12.11
C VAL A 56 -63.68 -56.61 -12.66
N ARG A 57 -62.76 -57.59 -12.67
CA ARG A 57 -61.31 -57.61 -13.03
C ARG A 57 -61.00 -57.49 -14.54
N ASP A 58 -59.75 -57.52 -15.05
CA ASP A 58 -58.39 -57.91 -14.54
C ASP A 58 -57.31 -56.94 -15.13
N SER A 59 -55.97 -57.09 -15.07
CA SER A 59 -55.09 -58.26 -14.94
C SER A 59 -53.85 -58.06 -14.05
N GLN A 60 -52.66 -58.56 -14.43
CA GLN A 60 -51.54 -58.88 -13.54
C GLN A 60 -50.15 -58.67 -14.17
N ILE A 61 -49.18 -58.30 -13.32
CA ILE A 61 -47.87 -58.97 -13.11
C ILE A 61 -47.40 -58.59 -11.68
N GLU A 62 -46.47 -59.34 -11.10
CA GLU A 62 -46.30 -59.57 -9.64
C GLU A 62 -45.47 -58.49 -8.89
N LYS A 63 -45.82 -58.00 -7.67
CA LYS A 63 -45.92 -58.59 -6.29
C LYS A 63 -44.55 -58.82 -5.58
N PRO A 64 -44.45 -58.86 -4.22
CA PRO A 64 -45.52 -58.99 -3.20
C PRO A 64 -45.50 -58.05 -1.95
N THR A 65 -46.70 -57.76 -1.41
CA THR A 65 -47.13 -57.66 0.03
C THR A 65 -46.36 -56.86 1.12
N ASP A 66 -47.00 -56.22 2.11
CA ASP A 66 -48.38 -55.67 2.22
C ASP A 66 -48.49 -54.62 3.38
N ARG A 67 -49.70 -54.15 3.67
CA ARG A 67 -50.05 -52.85 4.29
C ARG A 67 -49.94 -52.71 5.81
N ARG A 68 -49.81 -51.43 6.20
CA ARG A 68 -50.31 -50.88 7.49
C ARG A 68 -51.84 -50.99 7.57
N GLY A 69 -52.39 -51.11 8.79
CA GLY A 69 -53.60 -50.35 9.13
C GLY A 69 -54.72 -51.02 9.92
N ASP A 70 -54.49 -51.33 11.20
CA ASP A 70 -55.54 -51.15 12.22
C ASP A 70 -54.92 -50.85 13.61
N ARG A 71 -55.78 -50.61 14.61
CA ARG A 71 -55.49 -50.26 16.02
C ARG A 71 -54.81 -48.90 16.24
N ARG A 72 -55.57 -47.82 16.03
CA ARG A 72 -55.22 -46.47 16.56
C ARG A 72 -56.28 -45.89 17.51
N LYS A 73 -56.68 -46.65 18.53
CA LYS A 73 -57.61 -46.21 19.60
C LYS A 73 -57.46 -46.98 20.94
N SER A 74 -56.27 -46.96 21.54
CA SER A 74 -56.04 -47.45 22.92
C SER A 74 -54.89 -46.73 23.65
N GLY A 75 -53.72 -46.60 23.02
CA GLY A 75 -52.47 -46.18 23.69
C GLY A 75 -52.51 -44.85 24.47
N GLN A 76 -53.30 -43.85 24.05
CA GLN A 76 -53.34 -42.54 24.72
C GLN A 76 -53.85 -42.59 26.17
N ALA A 77 -54.63 -43.61 26.56
CA ALA A 77 -55.05 -43.81 27.94
C ALA A 77 -53.93 -44.42 28.81
N GLU A 78 -53.01 -45.17 28.19
CA GLU A 78 -51.95 -45.91 28.87
C GLU A 78 -50.68 -45.06 29.02
N GLU A 79 -50.30 -44.30 27.99
CA GLU A 79 -49.21 -43.30 28.08
C GLU A 79 -49.45 -42.29 29.21
N ARG A 80 -50.69 -41.81 29.37
CA ARG A 80 -51.02 -40.83 30.43
C ARG A 80 -50.84 -41.43 31.84
N LYS A 81 -51.19 -42.71 32.02
CA LYS A 81 -50.93 -43.50 33.25
C LYS A 81 -49.47 -43.93 33.42
N ARG A 82 -48.65 -43.86 32.37
CA ARG A 82 -47.19 -44.10 32.43
C ARG A 82 -46.45 -42.80 32.79
N GLY A 83 -46.84 -41.68 32.19
CA GLY A 83 -46.32 -40.34 32.47
C GLY A 83 -46.51 -39.94 33.93
N GLN A 84 -47.70 -40.10 34.51
CA GLN A 84 -47.94 -39.81 35.93
C GLN A 84 -47.07 -40.67 36.88
N ARG A 85 -46.79 -41.92 36.52
CA ARG A 85 -45.90 -42.79 37.32
C ARG A 85 -44.42 -42.42 37.18
N LEU A 86 -43.97 -41.98 36.00
CA LEU A 86 -42.63 -41.42 35.83
C LEU A 86 -42.45 -40.10 36.60
N PHE A 87 -43.44 -39.19 36.54
CA PHE A 87 -43.35 -37.88 37.20
C PHE A 87 -43.36 -38.00 38.73
N GLY A 88 -44.16 -38.93 39.29
CA GLY A 88 -44.13 -39.25 40.72
C GLY A 88 -42.77 -39.81 41.17
N ALA A 89 -42.16 -40.69 40.38
CA ALA A 89 -40.82 -41.21 40.66
C ALA A 89 -39.74 -40.11 40.60
N LEU A 90 -39.86 -39.15 39.66
CA LEU A 90 -38.90 -38.05 39.50
C LEU A 90 -38.97 -37.01 40.64
N LEU A 91 -40.15 -36.81 41.23
CA LEU A 91 -40.31 -35.95 42.41
C LEU A 91 -39.85 -36.64 43.70
N GLY A 92 -40.01 -37.97 43.79
CA GLY A 92 -39.47 -38.76 44.91
C GLY A 92 -37.95 -38.70 45.01
N THR A 93 -37.22 -38.69 43.88
CA THR A 93 -35.75 -38.63 43.86
C THR A 93 -35.15 -37.24 44.12
N LEU A 94 -35.95 -36.18 44.13
CA LEU A 94 -35.52 -34.82 44.52
C LEU A 94 -35.63 -34.57 46.03
N SER A 95 -36.16 -35.52 46.81
CA SER A 95 -36.57 -35.30 48.21
C SER A 95 -35.62 -35.85 49.28
N GLN A 96 -34.46 -36.44 48.94
CA GLN A 96 -33.50 -36.93 49.93
C GLN A 96 -32.04 -36.58 49.62
N SER A 97 -31.44 -35.86 50.57
CA SER A 97 -30.03 -35.46 50.57
C SER A 97 -29.11 -36.60 51.02
N SER A 98 -28.27 -37.12 50.13
CA SER A 98 -27.08 -37.89 50.51
C SER A 98 -25.94 -37.71 49.49
N SER A 99 -24.70 -37.66 49.97
CA SER A 99 -23.52 -37.29 49.19
C SER A 99 -22.96 -38.47 48.37
N SER A 100 -23.59 -38.76 47.23
CA SER A 100 -23.22 -39.90 46.39
C SER A 100 -21.79 -39.85 45.83
N THR A 101 -21.20 -41.04 45.62
CA THR A 101 -19.86 -41.24 45.05
C THR A 101 -19.68 -40.61 43.66
N ALA A 102 -20.77 -40.36 42.92
CA ALA A 102 -20.75 -39.67 41.63
C ALA A 102 -20.36 -38.18 41.76
N GLN A 103 -20.74 -37.52 42.86
CA GLN A 103 -20.39 -36.13 43.14
C GLN A 103 -18.86 -35.99 43.29
N LYS A 104 -18.25 -36.85 44.13
CA LYS A 104 -16.78 -36.91 44.31
C LYS A 104 -16.05 -37.15 42.99
N ARG A 105 -16.49 -38.15 42.20
CA ARG A 105 -15.87 -38.44 40.89
C ARG A 105 -15.92 -37.26 39.92
N ARG A 106 -16.97 -36.44 39.91
CA ARG A 106 -17.01 -35.20 39.11
C ARG A 106 -15.98 -34.17 39.62
N THR A 107 -15.97 -33.89 40.92
CA THR A 107 -15.02 -32.92 41.49
C THR A 107 -13.56 -33.36 41.34
N ASP A 108 -13.27 -34.66 41.32
CA ASP A 108 -11.91 -35.18 41.08
C ASP A 108 -11.48 -35.06 39.61
N ILE A 109 -12.42 -35.16 38.67
CA ILE A 109 -12.17 -34.92 37.23
C ILE A 109 -11.95 -33.43 36.98
N GLU A 110 -12.78 -32.55 37.54
CA GLU A 110 -12.66 -31.10 37.45
C GLU A 110 -11.33 -30.62 38.06
N LYS A 111 -10.94 -31.12 39.24
CA LYS A 111 -9.62 -30.85 39.84
C LYS A 111 -8.47 -31.31 38.96
N LYS A 112 -8.57 -32.47 38.30
CA LYS A 112 -7.53 -32.95 37.36
C LYS A 112 -7.45 -32.08 36.09
N GLN A 113 -8.58 -31.58 35.59
CA GLN A 113 -8.58 -30.62 34.47
C GLN A 113 -7.98 -29.27 34.88
N GLN A 114 -8.36 -28.71 36.04
CA GLN A 114 -7.75 -27.47 36.55
C GLN A 114 -6.24 -27.62 36.81
N ALA A 115 -5.80 -28.75 37.40
CA ALA A 115 -4.38 -29.02 37.60
C ALA A 115 -3.60 -29.09 36.27
N LYS A 116 -4.17 -29.74 35.25
CA LYS A 116 -3.56 -29.80 33.90
C LYS A 116 -3.50 -28.41 33.25
N LEU A 117 -4.57 -27.64 33.32
CA LEU A 117 -4.60 -26.26 32.78
C LEU A 117 -3.60 -25.34 33.49
N LYS A 118 -3.46 -25.46 34.83
CA LYS A 118 -2.48 -24.71 35.62
C LYS A 118 -1.05 -25.08 35.23
N SER A 119 -0.75 -26.37 35.11
CA SER A 119 0.56 -26.86 34.65
C SER A 119 0.90 -26.37 33.23
N GLN A 120 -0.06 -26.37 32.30
CA GLN A 120 0.15 -25.84 30.95
C GLN A 120 0.33 -24.31 30.94
N ALA A 121 -0.32 -23.57 31.84
CA ALA A 121 -0.11 -22.13 32.00
C ALA A 121 1.29 -21.81 32.58
N GLU A 122 1.73 -22.59 33.56
CA GLU A 122 3.07 -22.49 34.17
C GLU A 122 4.18 -22.82 33.16
N GLU A 123 3.98 -23.85 32.33
CA GLU A 123 4.89 -24.19 31.22
C GLU A 123 4.94 -23.08 30.16
N GLN A 124 3.80 -22.48 29.80
CA GLN A 124 3.77 -21.32 28.91
C GLN A 124 4.42 -20.07 29.51
N GLU A 125 4.31 -19.83 30.82
CA GLU A 125 5.05 -18.75 31.49
C GLU A 125 6.55 -19.00 31.50
N ALA A 126 6.99 -20.23 31.81
CA ALA A 126 8.41 -20.60 31.76
C ALA A 126 8.99 -20.39 30.35
N GLY A 127 8.27 -20.81 29.31
CA GLY A 127 8.63 -20.57 27.91
C GLY A 127 8.71 -19.08 27.55
N LYS A 128 7.76 -18.26 28.02
CA LYS A 128 7.78 -16.80 27.83
C LYS A 128 8.97 -16.15 28.54
N ARG A 129 9.27 -16.55 29.78
CA ARG A 129 10.42 -16.02 30.57
C ARG A 129 11.74 -16.36 29.89
N LYS A 130 11.95 -17.63 29.49
CA LYS A 130 13.16 -18.04 28.76
C LYS A 130 13.34 -17.26 27.45
N LYS A 131 12.27 -17.13 26.65
CA LYS A 131 12.32 -16.40 25.37
C LYS A 131 12.57 -14.89 25.55
N LEU A 132 12.11 -14.30 26.65
CA LEU A 132 12.41 -12.91 27.00
C LEU A 132 13.89 -12.72 27.43
N GLU A 133 14.47 -13.72 28.10
CA GLU A 133 15.88 -13.74 28.51
C GLU A 133 16.84 -13.97 27.32
N GLU A 134 16.46 -14.84 26.38
CA GLU A 134 17.08 -14.98 25.06
C GLU A 134 17.04 -13.65 24.27
N LEU A 135 15.88 -12.97 24.22
CA LEU A 135 15.76 -11.65 23.58
C LEU A 135 16.61 -10.57 24.28
N MET A 136 16.68 -10.55 25.61
CA MET A 136 17.51 -9.59 26.34
C MET A 136 19.02 -9.85 26.16
N THR A 137 19.44 -11.11 26.03
CA THR A 137 20.86 -11.44 25.77
C THR A 137 21.27 -11.16 24.33
N VAL A 138 20.40 -11.34 23.34
CA VAL A 138 20.59 -10.85 21.97
C VAL A 138 20.70 -9.32 21.96
N ARG A 139 19.72 -8.61 22.55
CA ARG A 139 19.70 -7.14 22.60
C ARG A 139 20.94 -6.54 23.28
N ARG A 140 21.49 -7.20 24.32
CA ARG A 140 22.78 -6.79 24.94
C ARG A 140 23.99 -6.94 24.02
N ARG A 141 23.99 -7.91 23.09
CA ARG A 141 25.06 -8.08 22.09
C ARG A 141 24.92 -7.06 20.95
N GLU A 142 23.70 -6.76 20.54
CA GLU A 142 23.41 -5.79 19.48
C GLU A 142 23.66 -4.35 19.94
N GLN A 143 23.28 -4.00 21.18
CA GLN A 143 23.55 -2.67 21.74
C GLN A 143 25.05 -2.33 21.72
N LYS A 144 25.93 -3.27 22.08
CA LYS A 144 27.39 -3.04 22.02
C LYS A 144 27.88 -2.68 20.60
N LYS A 145 27.32 -3.32 19.57
CA LYS A 145 27.64 -3.01 18.16
C LYS A 145 27.06 -1.65 17.73
N TYR A 146 25.87 -1.31 18.20
CA TYR A 146 25.25 0.00 17.96
C TYR A 146 26.06 1.12 18.60
N ASP A 147 26.51 0.94 19.84
CA ASP A 147 27.32 1.93 20.57
C ASP A 147 28.67 2.16 19.86
N GLU A 148 29.33 1.09 19.38
CA GLU A 148 30.55 1.14 18.55
C GLU A 148 30.33 1.87 17.22
N GLN A 149 29.22 1.60 16.52
CA GLN A 149 28.88 2.26 15.26
C GLN A 149 28.53 3.73 15.44
N SER A 150 27.76 4.06 16.48
CA SER A 150 27.40 5.43 16.87
C SER A 150 28.66 6.26 17.20
N MET A 151 29.62 5.67 17.91
CA MET A 151 30.93 6.26 18.18
C MET A 151 31.69 6.54 16.87
N ARG A 152 31.87 5.54 16.00
CA ARG A 152 32.57 5.73 14.71
C ARG A 152 31.93 6.78 13.81
N ILE A 153 30.61 6.85 13.74
CA ILE A 153 29.89 7.88 12.97
C ILE A 153 30.16 9.27 13.56
N ARG A 154 30.14 9.41 14.89
CA ARG A 154 30.42 10.67 15.59
C ARG A 154 31.88 11.12 15.43
N HIS A 155 32.84 10.20 15.48
CA HIS A 155 34.26 10.46 15.18
C HIS A 155 34.47 10.90 13.73
N SER A 156 33.89 10.17 12.78
CA SER A 156 33.97 10.51 11.35
C SER A 156 33.37 11.90 11.05
N ASN A 157 32.24 12.23 11.67
CA ASN A 157 31.64 13.57 11.56
C ASN A 157 32.50 14.66 12.20
N MET A 158 33.16 14.38 13.33
CA MET A 158 34.04 15.33 14.02
C MET A 158 35.25 15.70 13.16
N LEU A 159 35.96 14.71 12.63
CA LEU A 159 37.10 14.88 11.72
C LEU A 159 36.69 15.56 10.40
N ALA A 160 35.50 15.24 9.87
CA ALA A 160 34.95 15.89 8.69
C ALA A 160 34.60 17.37 8.93
N MET A 161 34.14 17.75 10.13
CA MET A 161 33.83 19.15 10.47
C MET A 161 35.07 19.98 10.84
N ALA A 162 36.12 19.36 11.38
CA ALA A 162 37.42 20.01 11.62
C ALA A 162 38.10 20.54 10.34
N ASN A 163 37.65 20.13 9.16
CA ASN A 163 38.11 20.61 7.85
C ASN A 163 37.47 21.94 7.41
N PHE A 164 36.62 22.57 8.24
CA PHE A 164 35.85 23.77 7.90
C PHE A 164 35.88 24.82 9.01
N LEU A 165 36.09 26.09 8.64
CA LEU A 165 35.99 27.22 9.55
C LEU A 165 34.53 27.48 9.95
N LEU A 166 34.32 28.03 11.14
CA LEU A 166 32.99 28.41 11.64
C LEU A 166 32.78 29.93 11.58
N THR A 167 31.55 30.36 11.27
CA THR A 167 31.13 31.75 11.49
C THR A 167 30.83 32.04 12.96
N ASN A 168 30.99 33.30 13.37
CA ASN A 168 30.64 33.77 14.72
C ASN A 168 29.13 34.04 14.91
N THR A 169 28.30 33.69 13.93
CA THR A 169 26.84 33.87 13.95
C THR A 169 26.13 32.74 14.70
N VAL A 170 24.86 32.95 15.05
CA VAL A 170 23.96 31.87 15.48
C VAL A 170 22.79 31.81 14.48
N PRO A 171 22.55 30.68 13.79
CA PRO A 171 23.35 29.46 13.81
C PRO A 171 24.78 29.68 13.27
N LYS A 172 25.72 28.86 13.77
CA LYS A 172 27.09 28.80 13.21
C LYS A 172 27.04 28.09 11.86
N LEU A 173 27.71 28.65 10.87
CA LEU A 173 27.86 28.06 9.55
C LEU A 173 29.29 27.55 9.39
N TYR A 174 29.43 26.30 8.95
CA TYR A 174 30.71 25.74 8.51
C TYR A 174 30.97 26.17 7.07
N TYR A 175 32.16 26.70 6.80
CA TYR A 175 32.57 27.13 5.47
C TYR A 175 34.05 26.84 5.22
N LYS A 176 34.43 26.77 3.95
CA LYS A 176 35.83 26.82 3.51
C LYS A 176 35.98 28.01 2.56
N PRO A 177 36.92 28.93 2.80
CA PRO A 177 37.23 30.01 1.87
C PRO A 177 37.48 29.50 0.44
N TRP A 178 37.15 30.32 -0.56
CA TRP A 178 37.49 30.03 -1.97
C TRP A 178 39.00 30.17 -2.24
N GLU A 179 39.65 31.08 -1.51
CA GLU A 179 41.10 31.25 -1.46
C GLU A 179 41.52 31.10 0.01
N MET A 180 42.45 30.19 0.29
CA MET A 180 42.90 29.89 1.66
C MET A 180 44.03 30.82 2.06
N LEU A 181 43.90 31.49 3.20
CA LEU A 181 45.01 32.23 3.83
C LEU A 181 45.86 31.27 4.68
N PRO A 182 47.19 31.48 4.81
CA PRO A 182 48.05 30.61 5.64
C PRO A 182 47.60 30.51 7.11
N GLU A 183 47.00 31.58 7.64
CA GLU A 183 46.40 31.59 8.99
C GLU A 183 45.17 30.67 9.08
N ASP A 184 44.37 30.58 8.03
CA ASP A 184 43.21 29.69 7.97
C ASP A 184 43.61 28.22 7.78
N GLU A 185 44.69 27.96 7.04
CA GLU A 185 45.28 26.62 6.95
C GLU A 185 45.83 26.17 8.31
N ALA A 186 46.53 27.05 9.03
CA ALA A 186 47.01 26.78 10.39
C ALA A 186 45.86 26.53 11.38
N ARG A 187 44.76 27.28 11.27
CA ARG A 187 43.55 27.09 12.10
C ARG A 187 42.84 25.77 11.82
N ILE A 188 42.71 25.36 10.56
CA ILE A 188 42.15 24.04 10.19
C ILE A 188 43.07 22.92 10.68
N LYS A 189 44.39 23.06 10.52
CA LYS A 189 45.37 22.07 11.01
C LYS A 189 45.25 21.85 12.53
N ALA A 190 45.15 22.92 13.31
CA ALA A 190 44.95 22.82 14.76
C ALA A 190 43.59 22.19 15.14
N GLN A 191 42.52 22.48 14.40
CA GLN A 191 41.20 21.86 14.61
C GLN A 191 41.21 20.35 14.30
N ILE A 192 41.97 19.93 13.30
CA ILE A 192 42.15 18.51 12.97
C ILE A 192 42.93 17.82 14.11
N GLU A 193 44.04 18.40 14.56
CA GLU A 193 44.84 17.86 15.68
C GLU A 193 44.03 17.75 17.00
N GLU A 194 43.16 18.73 17.30
CA GLU A 194 42.25 18.68 18.46
C GLU A 194 41.15 17.60 18.31
N ALA A 195 40.62 17.42 17.10
CA ALA A 195 39.64 16.39 16.80
C ALA A 195 40.24 14.99 16.86
N GLU A 196 41.43 14.78 16.30
CA GLU A 196 42.19 13.52 16.34
C GLU A 196 42.53 13.13 17.79
N ALA A 197 43.07 14.06 18.59
CA ALA A 197 43.33 13.82 20.02
C ALA A 197 42.05 13.50 20.83
N THR A 198 40.90 14.04 20.43
CA THR A 198 39.60 13.72 21.04
C THR A 198 39.11 12.32 20.65
N VAL A 199 39.28 11.93 19.38
CA VAL A 199 38.96 10.59 18.88
C VAL A 199 39.82 9.53 19.56
N ASP A 200 41.14 9.72 19.64
CA ASP A 200 42.07 8.77 20.26
C ASP A 200 41.78 8.56 21.75
N ARG A 201 41.46 9.63 22.49
CA ARG A 201 41.03 9.54 23.89
C ARG A 201 39.77 8.70 24.04
N GLU A 202 38.72 9.00 23.26
CA GLU A 202 37.45 8.28 23.32
C GLU A 202 37.57 6.81 22.88
N LEU A 203 38.40 6.52 21.88
CA LEU A 203 38.72 5.13 21.50
C LEU A 203 39.41 4.41 22.66
N GLY A 204 40.42 5.03 23.28
CA GLY A 204 41.08 4.48 24.47
C GLY A 204 40.11 4.20 25.63
N ASP A 205 39.16 5.10 25.90
CA ASP A 205 38.12 4.88 26.93
C ASP A 205 37.11 3.80 26.53
N PHE A 206 36.75 3.70 25.25
CA PHE A 206 35.90 2.63 24.74
C PHE A 206 36.56 1.26 24.87
N GLU A 207 37.86 1.14 24.56
CA GLU A 207 38.62 -0.10 24.74
C GLU A 207 38.76 -0.46 26.22
N ARG A 208 39.10 0.50 27.08
CA ARG A 208 39.08 0.31 28.55
C ARG A 208 37.72 -0.18 29.05
N ALA A 209 36.62 0.39 28.58
CA ALA A 209 35.26 -0.02 28.96
C ALA A 209 34.86 -1.40 28.40
N ARG A 210 35.24 -1.70 27.15
CA ARG A 210 35.05 -3.00 26.47
C ARG A 210 35.72 -4.11 27.27
N ASP A 211 36.99 -3.93 27.62
CA ASP A 211 37.84 -4.96 28.23
C ASP A 211 37.53 -5.10 29.74
N ALA A 212 37.09 -4.04 30.41
CA ALA A 212 36.50 -4.10 31.75
C ALA A 212 35.04 -4.60 31.79
N GLY A 213 34.43 -4.90 30.63
CA GLY A 213 33.07 -5.43 30.52
C GLY A 213 31.93 -4.47 30.88
N ARG A 214 32.21 -3.18 31.12
CA ARG A 214 31.25 -2.15 31.52
C ARG A 214 30.53 -1.54 30.30
N ARG A 215 29.61 -0.59 30.53
CA ARG A 215 29.03 0.22 29.44
C ARG A 215 29.80 1.54 29.29
N PRO A 216 29.97 2.07 28.07
CA PRO A 216 30.55 3.40 27.85
C PRO A 216 29.76 4.56 28.47
N SER A 217 28.50 4.34 28.87
CA SER A 217 27.72 5.31 29.65
C SER A 217 28.24 5.50 31.08
N ASP A 218 28.96 4.52 31.61
CA ASP A 218 29.23 4.40 33.05
C ASP A 218 30.61 5.02 33.42
N THR A 219 31.33 5.60 32.44
CA THR A 219 32.64 6.27 32.62
C THR A 219 32.56 7.79 32.78
N ASN A 220 31.51 8.44 32.27
CA ASN A 220 31.41 9.91 32.21
C ASN A 220 30.92 10.56 33.53
N MET A 221 31.34 10.02 34.69
CA MET A 221 30.92 10.44 36.03
C MET A 221 32.12 10.77 36.94
N ALA A 222 33.27 11.12 36.35
CA ALA A 222 34.46 11.58 37.05
C ALA A 222 35.13 12.72 36.25
N ASP A 223 34.58 13.93 36.39
CA ASP A 223 35.23 15.26 36.39
C ASP A 223 34.13 16.36 36.34
N GLY A 224 34.26 17.45 37.11
CA GLY A 224 33.25 18.52 37.24
C GLY A 224 33.34 19.61 36.16
N GLU A 225 32.45 20.60 36.04
CA GLU A 225 31.33 21.15 36.84
C GLU A 225 30.44 22.04 35.89
N PRO A 226 29.31 22.69 36.29
CA PRO A 226 28.19 22.26 37.15
C PRO A 226 26.78 22.68 36.61
N ARG A 227 25.71 22.36 37.38
CA ARG A 227 24.32 22.91 37.38
C ARG A 227 23.34 22.49 36.24
N ALA A 228 22.04 22.25 36.50
CA ALA A 228 21.29 22.19 37.78
C ALA A 228 19.98 21.34 37.73
N ALA A 229 19.61 20.77 38.90
CA ALA A 229 18.28 20.53 39.49
C ALA A 229 17.03 20.17 38.63
N ALA A 230 16.16 19.21 39.01
CA ALA A 230 16.16 18.28 40.16
C ALA A 230 15.21 17.06 39.99
N ALA A 231 15.39 16.11 40.92
CA ALA A 231 14.76 14.80 41.20
C ALA A 231 13.19 14.76 41.32
N PRO A 232 12.53 13.60 41.61
CA PRO A 232 13.08 12.28 41.98
C PRO A 232 12.44 11.02 41.34
N VAL A 233 13.08 9.87 41.59
CA VAL A 233 12.50 8.50 41.58
C VAL A 233 12.93 7.81 42.88
N VAL A 234 12.12 6.89 43.42
CA VAL A 234 12.36 6.21 44.72
C VAL A 234 12.94 4.80 44.51
N GLU A 235 13.76 4.34 45.46
CA GLU A 235 14.64 3.16 45.38
C GLU A 235 13.96 1.78 45.64
N GLY A 236 14.72 0.68 45.45
CA GLY A 236 14.30 -0.71 45.70
C GLY A 236 15.44 -1.73 45.51
N THR A 237 16.30 -1.89 46.52
CA THR A 237 17.74 -2.22 46.37
C THR A 237 18.19 -3.65 46.78
N LEU A 238 19.11 -4.28 46.00
CA LEU A 238 19.96 -5.50 46.27
C LEU A 238 19.24 -6.86 46.53
N ILE A 239 19.84 -8.08 46.60
CA ILE A 239 21.18 -8.66 46.96
C ILE A 239 21.40 -9.99 46.13
N SER A 240 22.56 -10.68 45.94
CA SER A 240 23.98 -10.33 45.65
C SER A 240 25.04 -11.43 46.06
N SER A 241 25.16 -12.56 45.34
CA SER A 241 26.30 -13.56 45.44
C SER A 241 26.61 -14.14 44.04
N LYS A 242 27.85 -14.43 43.56
CA LYS A 242 29.12 -15.05 44.05
C LYS A 242 29.04 -16.56 44.35
N ALA A 243 30.00 -17.43 43.96
CA ALA A 243 31.10 -17.41 42.96
C ALA A 243 31.72 -18.85 42.88
N GLY A 244 32.54 -19.18 41.86
CA GLY A 244 33.40 -20.38 41.87
C GLY A 244 33.84 -20.93 40.50
N ASP A 245 35.15 -21.14 40.31
CA ASP A 245 35.79 -21.58 39.05
C ASP A 245 36.16 -23.07 39.04
N THR A 246 36.42 -23.64 37.86
CA THR A 246 37.57 -24.55 37.63
C THR A 246 37.86 -24.78 36.13
N VAL A 247 39.05 -25.31 35.83
CA VAL A 247 39.65 -25.46 34.49
C VAL A 247 39.68 -26.94 34.07
N GLY A 248 39.57 -27.23 32.77
CA GLY A 248 39.84 -28.56 32.21
C GLY A 248 39.75 -28.58 30.68
N SER A 249 40.80 -29.04 30.01
CA SER A 249 40.91 -29.15 28.55
C SER A 249 41.27 -30.57 28.14
N GLU A 250 40.65 -31.11 27.09
CA GLU A 250 41.31 -32.07 26.17
C GLU A 250 40.48 -32.30 24.89
N LEU A 251 41.17 -32.71 23.83
CA LEU A 251 40.66 -33.08 22.50
C LEU A 251 41.44 -34.29 21.98
N PRO A 252 40.80 -35.25 21.28
CA PRO A 252 41.51 -36.28 20.54
C PRO A 252 41.47 -36.07 19.01
N ASP A 253 42.67 -35.94 18.44
CA ASP A 253 43.07 -36.40 17.10
C ASP A 253 42.77 -37.92 16.90
N VAL A 254 42.85 -38.60 15.75
CA VAL A 254 43.32 -38.40 14.34
C VAL A 254 42.38 -39.28 13.42
N PRO A 255 42.54 -39.54 12.09
CA PRO A 255 43.65 -39.27 11.15
C PRO A 255 43.25 -38.63 9.79
N ASP A 256 44.20 -38.61 8.86
CA ASP A 256 44.08 -38.33 7.42
C ASP A 256 44.46 -39.59 6.59
N ALA A 257 44.03 -39.69 5.33
CA ALA A 257 44.45 -40.71 4.37
C ALA A 257 44.17 -40.28 2.91
N SER A 258 45.09 -40.55 1.98
CA SER A 258 45.12 -39.86 0.67
C SER A 258 45.24 -40.76 -0.57
N ALA A 259 44.82 -40.15 -1.70
CA ALA A 259 45.28 -40.36 -3.07
C ALA A 259 44.82 -41.57 -3.93
N SER A 260 44.71 -41.25 -5.23
CA SER A 260 44.71 -42.10 -6.44
C SER A 260 43.77 -43.30 -6.55
N ASP A 261 42.88 -43.25 -7.55
CA ASP A 261 42.95 -44.25 -8.63
C ASP A 261 42.51 -43.64 -9.98
N THR A 262 42.91 -44.27 -11.09
CA THR A 262 42.63 -43.79 -12.46
C THR A 262 41.78 -44.79 -13.24
N ASN A 263 40.75 -44.34 -13.97
CA ASN A 263 40.34 -45.08 -15.16
C ASN A 263 39.59 -44.26 -16.22
N SER A 264 39.63 -44.78 -17.44
CA SER A 264 39.01 -44.20 -18.65
C SER A 264 37.61 -44.77 -18.87
N THR A 265 36.65 -43.92 -19.24
CA THR A 265 35.39 -44.31 -19.89
C THR A 265 35.00 -43.29 -20.97
N ALA A 266 34.44 -43.79 -22.07
CA ALA A 266 34.02 -42.98 -23.21
C ALA A 266 32.69 -42.25 -22.94
N PRO A 267 32.41 -41.12 -23.61
CA PRO A 267 31.15 -40.41 -23.44
C PRO A 267 29.95 -41.22 -23.96
N PRO A 268 28.82 -41.28 -23.23
CA PRO A 268 27.56 -41.83 -23.73
C PRO A 268 26.94 -40.93 -24.84
N PRO A 269 26.01 -41.46 -25.66
CA PRO A 269 25.79 -40.94 -27.01
C PRO A 269 25.02 -39.62 -27.11
N ASP A 270 25.29 -38.89 -28.20
CA ASP A 270 24.55 -37.71 -28.65
C ASP A 270 23.05 -38.01 -28.83
N ASN A 271 22.24 -37.62 -27.84
CA ASN A 271 20.79 -37.47 -27.96
C ASN A 271 20.39 -35.98 -27.95
N VAL A 272 21.24 -35.12 -28.52
CA VAL A 272 20.84 -33.77 -28.92
C VAL A 272 19.93 -33.90 -30.14
N ILE A 273 18.63 -33.67 -29.95
CA ILE A 273 17.68 -33.54 -31.06
C ILE A 273 18.03 -32.24 -31.80
N ARG A 274 18.92 -32.35 -32.80
CA ARG A 274 19.12 -31.30 -33.80
C ARG A 274 17.87 -31.24 -34.67
N LEU A 275 16.88 -30.46 -34.25
CA LEU A 275 15.87 -29.98 -35.19
C LEU A 275 16.59 -29.28 -36.35
N ASN A 276 16.18 -29.58 -37.57
CA ASN A 276 16.60 -28.81 -38.74
C ASN A 276 15.93 -27.43 -38.68
N ILE A 277 16.59 -26.49 -38.00
CA ILE A 277 16.15 -25.09 -37.93
C ILE A 277 16.13 -24.53 -39.35
N ALA A 278 14.93 -24.21 -39.84
CA ALA A 278 14.78 -23.37 -41.02
C ALA A 278 15.30 -21.98 -40.65
N ARG A 279 16.41 -21.56 -41.26
CA ARG A 279 17.14 -20.34 -40.86
C ARG A 279 16.21 -19.13 -40.81
N MET A 280 16.18 -18.46 -39.65
CA MET A 280 15.38 -17.26 -39.46
C MET A 280 16.24 -16.04 -39.80
N ALA A 281 15.83 -15.27 -40.81
CA ALA A 281 16.57 -14.09 -41.23
C ALA A 281 16.66 -13.08 -40.07
N VAL A 282 17.88 -12.75 -39.64
CA VAL A 282 18.12 -11.82 -38.54
C VAL A 282 18.28 -10.40 -39.06
N ASP A 283 17.28 -9.58 -38.82
CA ASP A 283 17.34 -8.13 -38.93
C ASP A 283 17.95 -7.53 -37.64
N LYS A 284 18.56 -6.34 -37.73
CA LYS A 284 18.99 -5.53 -36.59
C LYS A 284 18.67 -4.07 -36.85
N ILE A 285 18.43 -3.28 -35.80
CA ILE A 285 18.43 -1.82 -35.94
C ILE A 285 19.86 -1.27 -36.06
N GLU A 286 20.00 -0.22 -36.86
CA GLU A 286 21.19 0.63 -36.89
C GLU A 286 21.09 1.78 -35.85
N ILE A 287 22.18 2.53 -35.66
CA ILE A 287 22.23 3.66 -34.70
C ILE A 287 21.21 4.76 -35.04
N ASP A 288 21.04 5.06 -36.33
CA ASP A 288 20.19 6.14 -36.85
C ASP A 288 18.88 5.58 -37.46
N ASP A 289 18.42 4.43 -36.97
CA ASP A 289 17.34 3.66 -37.58
C ASP A 289 15.95 4.27 -37.31
N ALA A 290 15.23 4.60 -38.38
CA ALA A 290 13.90 5.22 -38.31
C ALA A 290 12.81 4.33 -37.65
N ARG A 291 13.09 3.06 -37.33
CA ARG A 291 12.22 2.18 -36.53
C ARG A 291 12.25 2.50 -35.04
N VAL A 292 13.26 3.22 -34.55
CA VAL A 292 13.40 3.61 -33.15
C VAL A 292 13.41 5.12 -32.97
N SER A 293 13.02 5.57 -31.78
CA SER A 293 13.06 6.97 -31.38
C SER A 293 13.74 7.12 -30.02
N HIS A 294 14.71 8.04 -29.94
CA HIS A 294 15.37 8.41 -28.70
C HIS A 294 14.47 9.32 -27.86
N ASN A 295 13.99 8.83 -26.72
CA ASN A 295 13.08 9.53 -25.84
C ASN A 295 13.68 9.74 -24.45
N TYR A 296 13.10 10.65 -23.68
CA TYR A 296 13.49 10.93 -22.30
C TYR A 296 12.28 10.96 -21.38
N ALA A 297 12.48 10.53 -20.14
CA ALA A 297 11.49 10.58 -19.06
C ALA A 297 12.15 11.07 -17.76
N ASN A 298 11.35 11.56 -16.81
CA ASN A 298 11.80 11.84 -15.46
C ASN A 298 11.24 10.74 -14.54
N LEU A 299 12.08 9.78 -14.15
CA LEU A 299 11.71 8.60 -13.38
C LEU A 299 12.18 8.78 -11.94
N ASN A 300 11.24 8.86 -11.01
CA ASN A 300 11.48 9.04 -9.56
C ASN A 300 12.59 10.08 -9.26
N GLY A 301 12.56 11.23 -9.95
CA GLY A 301 13.50 12.34 -9.78
C GLY A 301 14.84 12.23 -10.53
N ARG A 302 14.97 11.36 -11.53
CA ARG A 302 16.14 11.21 -12.41
C ARG A 302 15.76 11.22 -13.87
N ARG A 303 16.52 11.90 -14.71
CA ARG A 303 16.33 11.86 -16.17
C ARG A 303 16.82 10.52 -16.70
N TYR A 304 15.92 9.77 -17.31
CA TYR A 304 16.23 8.57 -18.07
C TYR A 304 16.15 8.84 -19.57
N HIS A 305 16.98 8.14 -20.32
CA HIS A 305 16.86 7.95 -21.76
C HIS A 305 16.30 6.55 -22.05
N TYR A 306 15.52 6.44 -23.11
CA TYR A 306 15.07 5.15 -23.63
C TYR A 306 14.86 5.18 -25.15
N LEU A 307 15.13 4.06 -25.80
CA LEU A 307 14.62 3.80 -27.15
C LEU A 307 13.15 3.38 -27.04
N LEU A 308 12.31 3.98 -27.87
CA LEU A 308 10.92 3.58 -28.09
C LEU A 308 10.74 3.16 -29.56
N ALA A 309 10.21 1.97 -29.76
CA ALA A 309 9.91 1.41 -31.09
C ALA A 309 8.45 0.96 -31.16
N LEU A 310 7.80 1.23 -32.30
CA LEU A 310 6.38 0.93 -32.56
C LEU A 310 6.23 0.11 -33.84
N PRO A 311 5.30 -0.87 -33.89
CA PRO A 311 4.98 -1.59 -35.13
C PRO A 311 4.60 -0.62 -36.26
N LYS A 312 4.84 -1.01 -37.52
CA LYS A 312 4.73 -0.11 -38.69
C LYS A 312 3.34 0.52 -38.90
N ASN A 313 2.29 -0.06 -38.32
CA ASN A 313 0.91 0.44 -38.34
C ASN A 313 0.52 1.27 -37.09
N GLY A 314 1.44 1.50 -36.14
CA GLY A 314 1.21 2.20 -34.87
C GLY A 314 0.48 1.39 -33.80
N GLU A 315 -0.39 0.44 -34.17
CA GLU A 315 -1.10 -0.43 -33.23
C GLU A 315 -0.18 -1.53 -32.66
N PHE A 316 -0.30 -1.81 -31.35
CA PHE A 316 0.47 -2.86 -30.67
C PHE A 316 -0.43 -3.68 -29.72
N LYS A 317 -0.11 -4.97 -29.60
CA LYS A 317 -0.87 -5.95 -28.79
C LYS A 317 -0.53 -5.89 -27.30
N ALA A 318 0.72 -5.55 -26.99
CA ALA A 318 1.23 -5.35 -25.64
C ALA A 318 2.52 -4.49 -25.69
N THR A 319 3.03 -4.13 -24.51
CA THR A 319 4.31 -3.42 -24.37
C THR A 319 5.36 -4.35 -23.75
N ILE A 320 6.56 -4.37 -24.31
CA ILE A 320 7.70 -5.14 -23.82
C ILE A 320 8.86 -4.20 -23.47
N PHE A 321 9.41 -4.38 -22.27
CA PHE A 321 10.53 -3.63 -21.72
C PHE A 321 11.79 -4.49 -21.76
N LEU A 322 12.86 -3.99 -22.38
CA LEU A 322 14.12 -4.71 -22.55
C LEU A 322 15.24 -4.02 -21.77
N ILE A 323 15.82 -4.73 -20.80
CA ILE A 323 16.73 -4.17 -19.79
C ILE A 323 18.12 -4.78 -20.00
N HIS A 324 19.09 -3.94 -20.39
CA HIS A 324 20.48 -4.33 -20.62
C HIS A 324 21.26 -4.54 -19.31
N GLY A 325 22.51 -5.00 -19.42
CA GLY A 325 23.46 -5.07 -18.30
C GLY A 325 24.76 -4.30 -18.57
N TRP A 326 25.90 -4.80 -18.10
CA TRP A 326 27.20 -4.13 -18.15
C TRP A 326 28.26 -4.91 -18.95
N PRO A 327 29.13 -4.25 -19.73
CA PRO A 327 29.05 -2.86 -20.17
C PRO A 327 28.21 -2.77 -21.45
N ASP A 328 26.90 -2.51 -21.33
CA ASP A 328 25.98 -2.32 -22.45
C ASP A 328 25.13 -1.04 -22.27
N ILE A 329 24.22 -0.77 -23.22
CA ILE A 329 23.19 0.29 -23.22
C ILE A 329 21.91 -0.24 -23.87
N SER A 330 20.86 0.57 -23.99
CA SER A 330 19.62 0.25 -24.71
C SER A 330 19.80 -0.37 -26.11
N PHE A 331 20.85 0.04 -26.84
CA PHE A 331 21.22 -0.47 -28.17
C PHE A 331 21.79 -1.91 -28.17
N GLY A 332 22.01 -2.51 -27.00
CA GLY A 332 22.33 -3.93 -26.84
C GLY A 332 21.27 -4.86 -27.44
N TRP A 333 20.01 -4.45 -27.38
CA TRP A 333 18.85 -5.23 -27.87
C TRP A 333 18.59 -5.11 -29.38
N ARG A 334 19.55 -4.59 -30.15
CA ARG A 334 19.35 -4.23 -31.57
C ARG A 334 18.89 -5.36 -32.48
N TYR A 335 19.19 -6.61 -32.15
CA TYR A 335 18.74 -7.81 -32.88
C TYR A 335 17.33 -8.27 -32.46
N GLN A 336 16.89 -7.97 -31.24
CA GLN A 336 15.60 -8.39 -30.69
C GLN A 336 14.49 -7.39 -31.01
N ILE A 337 14.83 -6.10 -31.11
CA ILE A 337 13.85 -5.03 -31.42
C ILE A 337 13.07 -5.31 -32.72
N PRO A 338 13.68 -5.64 -33.87
CA PRO A 338 12.94 -5.94 -35.10
C PRO A 338 11.93 -7.10 -34.95
N LEU A 339 12.35 -8.22 -34.36
CA LEU A 339 11.46 -9.38 -34.10
C LEU A 339 10.22 -8.97 -33.30
N LEU A 340 10.41 -8.21 -32.22
CA LEU A 340 9.31 -7.87 -31.31
C LEU A 340 8.33 -6.89 -31.97
N LEU A 341 8.81 -6.05 -32.89
CA LEU A 341 7.97 -5.23 -33.76
C LEU A 341 7.16 -6.07 -34.77
N GLU A 342 7.75 -7.10 -35.37
CA GLU A 342 7.05 -8.05 -36.26
C GLU A 342 5.96 -8.85 -35.51
N LEU A 343 6.22 -9.22 -34.26
CA LEU A 343 5.22 -9.83 -33.38
C LEU A 343 4.09 -8.85 -32.98
N GLY A 344 4.22 -7.55 -33.29
CA GLY A 344 3.22 -6.51 -33.02
C GLY A 344 3.27 -5.99 -31.59
N LEU A 345 4.47 -5.88 -31.00
CA LEU A 345 4.70 -5.35 -29.66
C LEU A 345 5.30 -3.94 -29.72
N ARG A 346 4.92 -3.07 -28.78
CA ARG A 346 5.63 -1.82 -28.52
C ARG A 346 6.86 -2.13 -27.68
N VAL A 347 8.05 -1.74 -28.15
CA VAL A 347 9.33 -2.08 -27.51
C VAL A 347 9.91 -0.85 -26.82
N VAL A 348 10.33 -1.00 -25.57
CA VAL A 348 10.90 0.06 -24.72
C VAL A 348 12.24 -0.41 -24.18
N CYS A 349 13.32 0.29 -24.47
CA CYS A 349 14.68 -0.07 -24.03
C CYS A 349 15.31 1.12 -23.29
N PRO A 350 15.19 1.22 -21.95
CA PRO A 350 15.86 2.27 -21.19
C PRO A 350 17.37 2.05 -21.11
N ASP A 351 18.15 3.14 -21.13
CA ASP A 351 19.49 3.13 -20.56
C ASP A 351 19.35 3.15 -19.03
N LEU A 352 20.01 2.22 -18.32
CA LEU A 352 19.99 2.15 -16.86
C LEU A 352 20.73 3.33 -16.19
N MET A 353 20.52 3.51 -14.88
CA MET A 353 21.19 4.54 -14.07
C MET A 353 22.71 4.49 -14.27
N GLY A 354 23.33 5.60 -14.67
CA GLY A 354 24.77 5.65 -14.94
C GLY A 354 25.24 5.19 -16.32
N PHE A 355 24.32 4.87 -17.24
CA PHE A 355 24.62 4.42 -18.60
C PHE A 355 24.11 5.39 -19.66
N GLY A 356 24.80 5.45 -20.81
CA GLY A 356 24.37 6.17 -22.02
C GLY A 356 23.92 7.60 -21.76
N ARG A 357 22.64 7.89 -22.05
CA ARG A 357 22.04 9.24 -21.91
C ARG A 357 21.12 9.39 -20.69
N THR A 358 21.13 8.42 -19.78
CA THR A 358 20.48 8.49 -18.46
C THR A 358 21.41 9.21 -17.46
N ASP A 359 20.83 9.81 -16.42
CA ASP A 359 21.56 10.45 -15.31
C ASP A 359 22.61 9.50 -14.70
N ALA A 360 23.82 10.01 -14.48
CA ALA A 360 24.93 9.32 -13.80
C ALA A 360 25.36 10.06 -12.52
N PRO A 361 24.50 10.16 -11.48
CA PRO A 361 24.83 10.90 -10.27
C PRO A 361 26.03 10.26 -9.55
N LYS A 362 27.07 11.05 -9.28
CA LYS A 362 28.09 10.64 -8.30
C LYS A 362 27.44 10.58 -6.92
N VAL A 363 27.56 9.45 -6.23
CA VAL A 363 26.87 9.17 -4.97
C VAL A 363 27.85 8.82 -3.85
N PRO A 364 27.66 9.32 -2.62
CA PRO A 364 28.36 8.77 -1.46
C PRO A 364 27.87 7.33 -1.17
N PRO A 365 28.63 6.50 -0.44
CA PRO A 365 28.26 5.10 -0.18
C PRO A 365 26.85 4.92 0.40
N ALA A 366 26.41 5.81 1.29
CA ALA A 366 25.06 5.80 1.88
C ALA A 366 23.91 6.07 0.88
N SER A 367 24.21 6.42 -0.37
CA SER A 367 23.23 6.66 -1.44
C SER A 367 23.35 5.66 -2.59
N ILE A 368 24.12 4.58 -2.43
CA ILE A 368 24.34 3.58 -3.49
C ILE A 368 23.07 2.79 -3.88
N HIS A 369 22.02 2.81 -3.05
CA HIS A 369 20.67 2.33 -3.40
C HIS A 369 20.12 2.95 -4.68
N LEU A 370 20.60 4.14 -5.10
CA LEU A 370 20.25 4.74 -6.40
C LEU A 370 20.69 3.90 -7.61
N TYR A 371 21.60 2.95 -7.41
CA TYR A 371 22.07 1.98 -8.41
C TYR A 371 21.68 0.53 -8.04
N GLY A 372 20.70 0.36 -7.12
CA GLY A 372 20.21 -0.95 -6.67
C GLY A 372 19.05 -1.50 -7.52
N PHE A 373 18.81 -2.81 -7.44
CA PHE A 373 17.77 -3.49 -8.21
C PHE A 373 16.37 -3.01 -7.86
N LYS A 374 16.10 -2.69 -6.58
CA LYS A 374 14.82 -2.12 -6.15
C LYS A 374 14.58 -0.77 -6.82
N ARG A 375 15.57 0.12 -6.83
CA ARG A 375 15.47 1.42 -7.52
C ARG A 375 15.27 1.26 -9.03
N ALA A 376 15.98 0.33 -9.67
CA ALA A 376 15.82 0.07 -11.10
C ALA A 376 14.42 -0.46 -11.45
N ALA A 377 13.87 -1.36 -10.62
CA ALA A 377 12.48 -1.80 -10.72
C ALA A 377 11.48 -0.64 -10.49
N ASP A 378 11.75 0.19 -9.47
CA ASP A 378 10.96 1.38 -9.16
C ASP A 378 10.91 2.38 -10.32
N ASP A 379 12.00 2.52 -11.10
CA ASP A 379 12.08 3.34 -12.31
C ASP A 379 11.40 2.70 -13.52
N ILE A 380 11.60 1.40 -13.78
CA ILE A 380 10.94 0.67 -14.88
C ILE A 380 9.42 0.78 -14.77
N ALA A 381 8.87 0.63 -13.56
CA ALA A 381 7.44 0.73 -13.32
C ALA A 381 6.89 2.16 -13.48
N GLU A 382 7.71 3.18 -13.21
CA GLU A 382 7.33 4.58 -13.46
C GLU A 382 7.38 4.91 -14.95
N LEU A 383 8.34 4.37 -15.71
CA LEU A 383 8.37 4.49 -17.18
C LEU A 383 7.18 3.76 -17.82
N ALA A 384 6.83 2.56 -17.32
CA ALA A 384 5.62 1.85 -17.74
C ALA A 384 4.35 2.65 -17.45
N ARG A 385 4.28 3.35 -16.29
CA ARG A 385 3.17 4.26 -15.97
C ARG A 385 3.10 5.46 -16.93
N GLN A 386 4.23 6.11 -17.20
CA GLN A 386 4.30 7.27 -18.11
C GLN A 386 4.01 6.91 -19.57
N LEU A 387 4.29 5.66 -19.99
CA LEU A 387 3.97 5.14 -21.32
C LEU A 387 2.57 4.49 -21.42
N GLU A 388 1.69 4.65 -20.43
CA GLU A 388 0.36 4.03 -20.40
C GLU A 388 0.41 2.50 -20.61
N ALA A 389 1.39 1.85 -19.99
CA ALA A 389 1.60 0.40 -20.04
C ALA A 389 1.22 -0.24 -18.70
N PRO A 390 -0.08 -0.39 -18.37
CA PRO A 390 -0.53 -0.91 -17.07
C PRO A 390 -0.14 -2.38 -16.84
N ARG A 391 0.17 -3.11 -17.91
CA ARG A 391 0.73 -4.46 -17.91
C ARG A 391 1.83 -4.58 -18.95
N ILE A 392 2.97 -5.18 -18.60
CA ILE A 392 4.15 -5.32 -19.47
C ILE A 392 4.69 -6.75 -19.53
N ILE A 393 5.43 -7.04 -20.61
CA ILE A 393 6.40 -8.14 -20.67
C ILE A 393 7.77 -7.54 -20.33
N LEU A 394 8.63 -8.28 -19.62
CA LEU A 394 10.01 -7.89 -19.34
C LEU A 394 11.00 -8.85 -20.00
N GLY A 395 12.07 -8.31 -20.57
CA GLY A 395 13.26 -9.05 -21.04
C GLY A 395 14.52 -8.47 -20.40
N GLY A 396 15.40 -9.32 -19.89
CA GLY A 396 16.62 -8.91 -19.20
C GLY A 396 17.86 -9.67 -19.68
N HIS A 397 19.03 -9.05 -19.58
CA HIS A 397 20.34 -9.65 -19.87
C HIS A 397 21.38 -9.10 -18.89
N ASP A 398 22.35 -9.94 -18.47
CA ASP A 398 23.35 -9.63 -17.44
C ASP A 398 22.68 -9.01 -16.18
N TRP A 399 23.09 -7.84 -15.66
CA TRP A 399 22.42 -7.18 -14.53
C TRP A 399 20.94 -6.89 -14.79
N GLY A 400 20.57 -6.60 -16.03
CA GLY A 400 19.17 -6.44 -16.46
C GLY A 400 18.34 -7.69 -16.19
N GLY A 401 18.94 -8.89 -16.23
CA GLY A 401 18.32 -10.14 -15.81
C GLY A 401 17.91 -10.14 -14.33
N MET A 402 18.79 -9.69 -13.43
CA MET A 402 18.44 -9.52 -12.02
C MET A 402 17.38 -8.43 -11.83
N VAL A 403 17.46 -7.33 -12.58
CA VAL A 403 16.47 -6.25 -12.53
C VAL A 403 15.08 -6.73 -12.95
N VAL A 404 14.92 -7.52 -14.02
CA VAL A 404 13.58 -8.00 -14.43
C VAL A 404 12.98 -8.98 -13.43
N TYR A 405 13.77 -9.87 -12.83
CA TYR A 405 13.30 -10.74 -11.75
C TYR A 405 12.83 -9.93 -10.54
N ARG A 406 13.64 -8.99 -10.06
CA ARG A 406 13.26 -8.12 -8.93
C ARG A 406 12.08 -7.22 -9.28
N THR A 407 11.94 -6.77 -10.53
CA THR A 407 10.74 -6.03 -10.97
C THR A 407 9.48 -6.89 -10.91
N ALA A 408 9.55 -8.17 -11.27
CA ALA A 408 8.41 -9.08 -11.11
C ALA A 408 8.02 -9.32 -9.64
N GLN A 409 9.00 -9.31 -8.72
CA GLN A 409 8.77 -9.53 -7.29
C GLN A 409 8.30 -8.28 -6.55
N TRP A 410 8.81 -7.09 -6.90
CA TRP A 410 8.37 -5.80 -6.34
C TRP A 410 7.06 -5.28 -6.97
N HIS A 411 6.75 -5.67 -8.21
CA HIS A 411 5.60 -5.17 -8.99
C HIS A 411 4.76 -6.31 -9.63
N PRO A 412 4.28 -7.30 -8.86
CA PRO A 412 3.63 -8.51 -9.40
C PRO A 412 2.31 -8.27 -10.14
N THR A 413 1.73 -7.06 -10.06
CA THR A 413 0.54 -6.66 -10.81
C THR A 413 0.84 -6.03 -12.18
N LEU A 414 2.04 -5.45 -12.34
CA LEU A 414 2.52 -4.80 -13.56
C LEU A 414 3.10 -5.84 -14.54
N VAL A 415 3.90 -6.76 -14.02
CA VAL A 415 4.61 -7.74 -14.84
C VAL A 415 3.68 -8.90 -15.20
N THR A 416 3.66 -9.27 -16.48
CA THR A 416 2.85 -10.39 -16.98
C THR A 416 3.66 -11.64 -17.29
N HIS A 417 4.89 -11.41 -17.77
CA HIS A 417 5.81 -12.40 -18.34
C HIS A 417 7.23 -11.85 -18.19
N VAL A 418 8.20 -12.73 -17.93
CA VAL A 418 9.62 -12.37 -17.80
C VAL A 418 10.46 -13.26 -18.70
N PHE A 419 11.47 -12.72 -19.38
CA PHE A 419 12.57 -13.52 -19.88
C PHE A 419 13.93 -12.99 -19.42
N SER A 420 14.88 -13.88 -19.20
CA SER A 420 16.26 -13.56 -18.85
C SER A 420 17.23 -14.33 -19.75
N VAL A 421 18.24 -13.64 -20.26
CA VAL A 421 19.33 -14.21 -21.06
C VAL A 421 20.62 -14.17 -20.24
N CYS A 422 21.34 -15.30 -20.21
CA CYS A 422 22.50 -15.60 -19.36
C CYS A 422 22.18 -15.67 -17.85
N THR A 423 21.50 -14.67 -17.28
CA THR A 423 21.36 -14.49 -15.83
C THR A 423 20.31 -15.41 -15.20
N PRO A 424 20.70 -16.36 -14.31
CA PRO A 424 19.75 -17.21 -13.59
C PRO A 424 19.06 -16.43 -12.46
N TYR A 425 17.92 -16.94 -11.98
CA TYR A 425 17.24 -16.35 -10.83
C TYR A 425 17.97 -16.71 -9.53
N MET A 426 18.39 -15.68 -8.79
CA MET A 426 18.90 -15.80 -7.43
C MET A 426 17.83 -15.33 -6.45
N GLY A 427 17.41 -16.21 -5.53
CA GLY A 427 16.49 -15.86 -4.44
C GLY A 427 17.13 -14.89 -3.44
N ARG A 428 16.30 -14.19 -2.65
CA ARG A 428 16.81 -13.36 -1.54
C ARG A 428 17.53 -14.24 -0.51
N SER A 429 18.58 -13.71 0.12
CA SER A 429 19.25 -14.35 1.25
C SER A 429 18.77 -13.74 2.57
N ASP A 430 18.63 -14.56 3.62
CA ASP A 430 18.46 -14.07 5.00
C ASP A 430 19.79 -13.67 5.67
N THR A 431 20.93 -13.91 5.00
CA THR A 431 22.27 -13.53 5.46
C THR A 431 23.04 -12.76 4.39
N TYR A 432 23.69 -11.66 4.79
CA TYR A 432 24.59 -10.92 3.92
C TYR A 432 25.92 -11.65 3.76
N VAL A 433 26.42 -11.70 2.53
CA VAL A 433 27.75 -12.21 2.17
C VAL A 433 28.46 -11.15 1.33
N SER A 434 29.73 -10.87 1.61
CA SER A 434 30.51 -9.92 0.82
C SER A 434 31.01 -10.55 -0.49
N THR A 435 31.36 -9.76 -1.51
CA THR A 435 31.95 -10.33 -2.75
C THR A 435 33.34 -10.88 -2.41
N GLU A 436 34.02 -10.24 -1.47
CA GLU A 436 35.28 -10.65 -0.86
C GLU A 436 35.16 -12.04 -0.21
N ASP A 437 34.00 -12.42 0.34
CA ASP A 437 33.71 -13.76 0.85
C ASP A 437 33.23 -14.73 -0.24
N LEU A 438 32.43 -14.26 -1.21
CA LEU A 438 32.01 -15.08 -2.36
C LEU A 438 33.22 -15.53 -3.20
N VAL A 439 34.17 -14.63 -3.44
CA VAL A 439 35.39 -14.86 -4.23
C VAL A 439 36.41 -15.71 -3.47
N ARG A 440 36.51 -15.57 -2.15
CA ARG A 440 37.30 -16.49 -1.30
C ARG A 440 36.64 -17.87 -1.10
N GLY A 441 35.35 -17.98 -1.42
CA GLY A 441 34.54 -19.18 -1.23
C GLY A 441 33.97 -19.71 -2.56
N PRO A 442 32.65 -19.78 -2.73
CA PRO A 442 32.02 -20.58 -3.79
C PRO A 442 32.06 -19.99 -5.20
N LEU A 443 32.45 -18.73 -5.39
CA LEU A 443 32.37 -18.00 -6.67
C LEU A 443 33.65 -17.19 -6.98
N PRO A 444 34.83 -17.84 -7.12
CA PRO A 444 36.08 -17.15 -7.44
C PRO A 444 36.04 -16.39 -8.78
N GLN A 445 35.20 -16.82 -9.72
CA GLN A 445 34.97 -16.14 -11.01
C GLN A 445 34.20 -14.82 -10.89
N PHE A 446 33.87 -14.37 -9.68
CA PHE A 446 33.39 -13.01 -9.39
C PHE A 446 34.52 -12.06 -8.97
N GLY A 447 35.80 -12.49 -8.98
CA GLY A 447 36.95 -11.67 -8.57
C GLY A 447 37.03 -10.32 -9.29
N TYR A 448 36.64 -10.28 -10.57
CA TYR A 448 36.52 -9.06 -11.36
C TYR A 448 35.67 -7.96 -10.67
N GLN A 449 34.61 -8.34 -9.96
CA GLN A 449 33.69 -7.39 -9.32
C GLN A 449 34.38 -6.56 -8.24
N LEU A 450 35.44 -7.09 -7.59
CA LEU A 450 36.26 -6.35 -6.64
C LEU A 450 37.06 -5.24 -7.36
N GLN A 451 37.60 -5.54 -8.55
CA GLN A 451 38.33 -4.57 -9.37
C GLN A 451 37.39 -3.48 -9.94
N LEU A 452 36.18 -3.88 -10.38
CA LEU A 452 35.16 -2.95 -10.90
C LEU A 452 34.55 -2.06 -9.80
N ALA A 453 34.29 -2.61 -8.62
CA ALA A 453 33.79 -1.84 -7.48
C ALA A 453 34.87 -0.90 -6.89
N GLY A 454 36.15 -1.25 -7.03
CA GLY A 454 37.28 -0.43 -6.59
C GLY A 454 37.49 0.86 -7.41
N PRO A 455 38.58 1.60 -7.12
CA PRO A 455 38.93 2.83 -7.83
C PRO A 455 39.69 2.58 -9.14
N THR A 456 40.31 1.42 -9.31
CA THR A 456 41.35 1.18 -10.33
C THR A 456 40.86 1.37 -11.76
N VAL A 457 39.66 0.88 -12.08
CA VAL A 457 39.07 0.99 -13.42
C VAL A 457 38.66 2.44 -13.71
N GLU A 458 38.02 3.10 -12.74
CA GLU A 458 37.59 4.49 -12.83
C GLU A 458 38.79 5.47 -12.97
N ALA A 459 39.93 5.14 -12.34
CA ALA A 459 41.15 5.94 -12.41
C ALA A 459 41.99 5.71 -13.70
N LYS A 460 41.94 4.50 -14.28
CA LYS A 460 42.72 4.15 -15.49
C LYS A 460 41.99 4.33 -16.81
N ILE A 461 40.65 4.36 -16.80
CA ILE A 461 39.82 4.44 -18.01
C ILE A 461 39.04 5.75 -17.95
N THR A 462 39.71 6.84 -18.34
CA THR A 462 39.20 8.22 -18.20
C THR A 462 38.95 8.92 -19.52
N THR A 463 39.67 8.57 -20.60
CA THR A 463 39.46 9.13 -21.94
C THR A 463 38.50 8.30 -22.78
N ARG A 464 37.87 8.94 -23.78
CA ARG A 464 37.02 8.28 -24.78
C ARG A 464 37.76 7.15 -25.50
N GLU A 465 39.03 7.33 -25.80
CA GLU A 465 39.86 6.35 -26.52
C GLU A 465 40.21 5.16 -25.62
N GLN A 466 40.49 5.39 -24.33
CA GLN A 466 40.61 4.30 -23.34
C GLN A 466 39.30 3.53 -23.19
N ILE A 467 38.15 4.22 -23.17
CA ILE A 467 36.82 3.61 -23.19
C ILE A 467 36.64 2.78 -24.46
N LYS A 468 37.02 3.27 -25.65
CA LYS A 468 36.93 2.51 -26.92
C LYS A 468 37.79 1.23 -26.88
N MET A 469 39.02 1.29 -26.40
CA MET A 469 39.91 0.12 -26.25
C MET A 469 39.33 -0.90 -25.26
N PHE A 470 38.87 -0.42 -24.10
CA PHE A 470 38.21 -1.22 -23.08
C PHE A 470 36.97 -1.94 -23.63
N LEU A 471 36.04 -1.21 -24.26
CA LEU A 471 34.81 -1.78 -24.81
C LEU A 471 35.11 -2.78 -25.94
N SER A 472 36.06 -2.48 -26.85
CA SER A 472 36.51 -3.43 -27.88
C SER A 472 36.96 -4.76 -27.25
N GLY A 473 37.74 -4.69 -26.17
CA GLY A 473 38.19 -5.86 -25.43
C GLY A 473 37.09 -6.61 -24.68
N MET A 474 36.17 -5.89 -24.02
CA MET A 474 35.01 -6.49 -23.34
C MET A 474 34.06 -7.19 -24.33
N TYR A 475 33.97 -6.69 -25.56
CA TYR A 475 33.26 -7.31 -26.68
C TYR A 475 34.13 -8.32 -27.45
N GLY A 476 35.19 -8.87 -26.83
CA GLY A 476 35.96 -10.00 -27.36
C GLY A 476 37.03 -9.66 -28.40
N GLY A 477 37.41 -8.39 -28.56
CA GLY A 477 38.63 -7.99 -29.26
C GLY A 477 39.88 -8.57 -28.59
N LYS A 478 40.87 -8.97 -29.40
CA LYS A 478 42.08 -9.68 -28.93
C LYS A 478 43.35 -9.10 -29.52
N GLY A 479 44.46 -9.25 -28.80
CA GLY A 479 45.78 -8.94 -29.31
C GLY A 479 46.33 -10.00 -30.28
N PRO A 480 47.46 -9.72 -30.95
CA PRO A 480 48.03 -10.61 -31.97
C PRO A 480 48.49 -11.97 -31.41
N ASN A 481 48.83 -12.04 -30.13
CA ASN A 481 49.20 -13.28 -29.43
C ASN A 481 48.00 -13.89 -28.66
N LYS A 482 46.77 -13.46 -28.98
CA LYS A 482 45.50 -13.80 -28.31
C LYS A 482 45.33 -13.19 -26.91
N GLU A 483 46.02 -12.08 -26.62
CA GLU A 483 45.80 -11.27 -25.43
C GLU A 483 44.33 -10.86 -25.29
N VAL A 484 43.84 -10.71 -24.06
CA VAL A 484 42.45 -10.32 -23.75
C VAL A 484 42.42 -9.14 -22.77
N ALA A 485 41.35 -8.36 -22.81
CA ALA A 485 41.13 -7.25 -21.86
C ALA A 485 40.74 -7.70 -20.45
N PHE A 486 40.28 -8.93 -20.25
CA PHE A 486 39.49 -9.28 -19.07
C PHE A 486 39.63 -10.76 -18.67
N SER A 487 39.68 -11.01 -17.36
CA SER A 487 39.52 -12.34 -16.75
C SER A 487 38.43 -12.26 -15.65
N PRO A 488 37.56 -13.27 -15.47
CA PRO A 488 36.59 -13.32 -14.38
C PRO A 488 37.22 -13.24 -12.98
N GLU A 489 38.44 -13.72 -12.83
CA GLU A 489 39.17 -13.78 -11.56
C GLU A 489 39.85 -12.45 -11.21
N GLN A 490 40.30 -11.68 -12.22
CA GLN A 490 41.15 -10.49 -12.03
C GLN A 490 40.49 -9.16 -12.44
N GLY A 491 39.48 -9.20 -13.30
CA GLY A 491 38.92 -8.01 -13.95
C GLY A 491 39.75 -7.56 -15.16
N VAL A 492 39.90 -6.24 -15.33
CA VAL A 492 40.52 -5.63 -16.50
C VAL A 492 42.05 -5.78 -16.46
N LEU A 493 42.62 -6.29 -17.55
CA LEU A 493 44.04 -6.47 -17.81
C LEU A 493 44.57 -5.25 -18.57
N PHE A 494 44.84 -4.16 -17.85
CA PHE A 494 45.12 -2.84 -18.41
C PHE A 494 46.29 -2.83 -19.39
N GLU A 495 47.36 -3.56 -19.07
CA GLU A 495 48.56 -3.75 -19.88
C GLU A 495 48.32 -4.49 -21.20
N ASN A 496 47.13 -5.03 -21.45
CA ASN A 496 46.75 -5.61 -22.73
C ASN A 496 45.90 -4.66 -23.60
N LEU A 497 45.23 -3.64 -23.04
CA LEU A 497 44.22 -2.84 -23.75
C LEU A 497 44.75 -2.19 -25.04
N GLU A 498 45.96 -1.66 -25.02
CA GLU A 498 46.61 -1.02 -26.18
C GLU A 498 47.05 -2.02 -27.27
N LYS A 499 47.09 -3.33 -26.95
CA LYS A 499 47.45 -4.41 -27.89
C LYS A 499 46.25 -4.95 -28.68
N LEU A 500 45.02 -4.62 -28.27
CA LEU A 500 43.82 -5.30 -28.75
C LEU A 500 43.36 -4.79 -30.11
N GLY A 501 43.06 -5.72 -31.01
CA GLY A 501 42.35 -5.43 -32.24
C GLY A 501 40.88 -5.08 -32.03
N MET A 502 40.21 -4.79 -33.14
CA MET A 502 38.77 -4.56 -33.22
C MET A 502 37.97 -5.77 -32.70
N THR A 503 36.87 -5.51 -31.98
CA THR A 503 35.91 -6.55 -31.58
C THR A 503 35.29 -7.24 -32.81
N PRO A 504 35.08 -8.58 -32.77
CA PRO A 504 34.34 -9.29 -33.80
C PRO A 504 32.81 -9.14 -33.70
N LEU A 505 32.28 -8.43 -32.70
CA LEU A 505 30.84 -8.35 -32.40
C LEU A 505 30.17 -7.02 -32.77
N LEU A 506 30.96 -6.00 -33.11
CA LEU A 506 30.49 -4.67 -33.52
C LEU A 506 31.22 -4.21 -34.79
N SER A 507 30.53 -3.47 -35.66
CA SER A 507 31.23 -2.61 -36.64
C SER A 507 31.95 -1.46 -35.95
N GLU A 508 32.90 -0.80 -36.64
CA GLU A 508 33.57 0.38 -36.07
C GLU A 508 32.57 1.53 -35.78
N LYS A 509 31.51 1.68 -36.59
CA LYS A 509 30.46 2.67 -36.32
C LYS A 509 29.76 2.39 -34.98
N GLU A 510 29.39 1.12 -34.74
CA GLU A 510 28.78 0.69 -33.48
C GLU A 510 29.73 0.86 -32.30
N LEU A 511 31.00 0.43 -32.40
CA LEU A 511 31.97 0.59 -31.31
C LEU A 511 32.25 2.09 -31.00
N ASN A 512 32.34 2.95 -32.01
CA ASN A 512 32.47 4.39 -31.79
C ASN A 512 31.25 4.95 -31.07
N TYR A 513 30.02 4.58 -31.47
CA TYR A 513 28.79 4.99 -30.79
C TYR A 513 28.77 4.53 -29.32
N TYR A 514 29.11 3.26 -29.03
CA TYR A 514 29.26 2.77 -27.67
C TYR A 514 30.28 3.59 -26.86
N ALA A 515 31.44 3.93 -27.43
CA ALA A 515 32.45 4.76 -26.78
C ALA A 515 31.97 6.20 -26.56
N ASP A 516 31.25 6.80 -27.51
CA ASP A 516 30.67 8.15 -27.41
C ASP A 516 29.63 8.24 -26.30
N GLU A 517 28.73 7.25 -26.21
CA GLU A 517 27.68 7.18 -25.19
C GLU A 517 28.23 6.91 -23.79
N TYR A 518 29.28 6.09 -23.64
CA TYR A 518 29.98 5.90 -22.36
C TYR A 518 30.79 7.15 -21.95
N ALA A 519 31.45 7.82 -22.89
CA ALA A 519 32.28 8.99 -22.62
C ALA A 519 31.48 10.19 -22.07
N ARG A 520 30.15 10.24 -22.26
CA ARG A 520 29.27 11.29 -21.68
C ARG A 520 29.36 11.39 -20.16
N ASN A 521 29.44 10.23 -19.50
CA ASN A 521 29.35 10.09 -18.05
C ASN A 521 30.63 9.48 -17.43
N GLY A 522 31.50 8.89 -18.26
CA GLY A 522 32.68 8.15 -17.81
C GLY A 522 32.30 6.86 -17.07
N MET A 523 33.31 6.22 -16.46
CA MET A 523 33.12 4.89 -15.86
C MET A 523 32.37 4.90 -14.51
N HIS A 524 32.34 6.02 -13.78
CA HIS A 524 31.79 6.08 -12.41
C HIS A 524 30.36 5.54 -12.29
N GLY A 525 29.45 6.02 -13.16
CA GLY A 525 28.03 5.68 -13.09
C GLY A 525 27.76 4.19 -13.31
N ASN A 526 28.37 3.62 -14.35
CA ASN A 526 28.17 2.20 -14.68
C ASN A 526 28.89 1.26 -13.69
N LEU A 527 30.05 1.65 -13.13
CA LEU A 527 30.74 0.85 -12.10
C LEU A 527 30.02 0.81 -10.75
N ASN A 528 29.13 1.77 -10.45
CA ASN A 528 28.32 1.76 -9.22
C ASN A 528 27.40 0.52 -9.11
N TRP A 529 27.11 -0.15 -10.22
CA TRP A 529 26.37 -1.43 -10.24
C TRP A 529 27.12 -2.60 -9.59
N TYR A 530 28.44 -2.49 -9.36
CA TYR A 530 29.24 -3.45 -8.59
C TYR A 530 29.40 -3.05 -7.12
N ARG A 531 29.06 -1.81 -6.76
CA ARG A 531 29.19 -1.24 -5.41
C ARG A 531 27.91 -1.38 -4.57
N ASN A 532 26.81 -1.82 -5.18
CA ASN A 532 25.45 -1.83 -4.61
C ASN A 532 25.09 -3.07 -3.75
N ARG A 533 25.91 -4.13 -3.70
CA ARG A 533 25.55 -5.45 -3.17
C ARG A 533 24.95 -5.44 -1.75
N LYS A 534 25.51 -4.64 -0.83
CA LYS A 534 24.98 -4.51 0.55
C LYS A 534 23.62 -3.80 0.56
N ALA A 535 23.47 -2.75 -0.23
CA ALA A 535 22.19 -2.03 -0.40
C ALA A 535 21.11 -2.93 -1.02
N ASN A 536 21.44 -3.74 -2.03
CA ASN A 536 20.52 -4.74 -2.59
C ASN A 536 20.09 -5.78 -1.55
N TYR A 537 21.01 -6.27 -0.70
CA TYR A 537 20.64 -7.16 0.41
C TYR A 537 19.70 -6.47 1.41
N ASP A 538 19.99 -5.22 1.80
CA ASP A 538 19.17 -4.48 2.75
C ASP A 538 17.76 -4.20 2.20
N ASP A 539 17.65 -3.79 0.92
CA ASP A 539 16.38 -3.64 0.21
C ASP A 539 15.62 -5.00 0.15
N GLU A 540 16.33 -6.11 -0.09
CA GLU A 540 15.73 -7.46 -0.19
C GLU A 540 15.24 -8.04 1.15
N LEU A 541 15.64 -7.49 2.31
CA LEU A 541 15.03 -7.87 3.59
C LEU A 541 13.55 -7.45 3.70
N GLU A 542 13.13 -6.41 2.97
CA GLU A 542 11.72 -6.03 2.85
C GLU A 542 10.94 -6.86 1.81
N LEU A 543 11.63 -7.65 0.96
CA LEU A 543 11.02 -8.35 -0.16
C LEU A 543 10.23 -9.59 0.28
N LYS A 544 8.91 -9.42 0.41
CA LYS A 544 7.98 -10.48 0.82
C LYS A 544 7.80 -11.61 -0.20
N ALA A 545 8.06 -11.37 -1.48
CA ALA A 545 7.83 -12.32 -2.55
C ALA A 545 9.06 -13.23 -2.76
N THR A 546 8.96 -14.50 -2.38
CA THR A 546 10.03 -15.50 -2.52
C THR A 546 10.02 -16.24 -3.87
N THR A 547 8.92 -16.13 -4.62
CA THR A 547 8.66 -16.80 -5.90
C THR A 547 8.37 -15.80 -7.03
N ILE A 548 8.37 -16.29 -8.28
CA ILE A 548 7.93 -15.58 -9.48
C ILE A 548 6.78 -16.38 -10.12
N GLU A 549 5.56 -15.86 -9.95
CA GLU A 549 4.32 -16.54 -10.35
C GLU A 549 3.93 -16.35 -11.83
N VAL A 550 4.63 -15.47 -12.54
CA VAL A 550 4.41 -15.23 -13.98
C VAL A 550 5.17 -16.25 -14.83
N PRO A 551 4.67 -16.64 -16.02
CA PRO A 551 5.44 -17.49 -16.92
C PRO A 551 6.77 -16.81 -17.26
N THR A 552 7.84 -17.59 -17.21
CA THR A 552 9.20 -17.06 -17.26
C THR A 552 10.06 -17.89 -18.21
N LEU A 553 10.81 -17.26 -19.11
CA LEU A 553 11.81 -17.91 -19.96
C LEU A 553 13.22 -17.63 -19.41
N PHE A 554 14.04 -18.66 -19.31
CA PHE A 554 15.48 -18.55 -19.08
C PHE A 554 16.25 -19.11 -20.27
N ILE A 555 17.07 -18.27 -20.90
CA ILE A 555 17.99 -18.65 -21.98
C ILE A 555 19.42 -18.68 -21.42
N LEU A 556 19.95 -19.88 -21.23
CA LEU A 556 21.32 -20.10 -20.77
C LEU A 556 22.33 -19.98 -21.93
N ALA A 557 23.40 -19.22 -21.73
CA ALA A 557 24.54 -19.18 -22.63
C ALA A 557 25.58 -20.23 -22.20
N THR A 558 25.77 -21.29 -22.99
CA THR A 558 26.53 -22.49 -22.54
C THR A 558 28.05 -22.28 -22.49
N ARG A 559 28.55 -21.14 -22.98
CA ARG A 559 29.97 -20.72 -22.91
C ARG A 559 30.15 -19.46 -22.05
N ASP A 560 29.20 -19.17 -21.17
CA ASP A 560 29.33 -18.11 -20.16
C ASP A 560 30.25 -18.57 -19.02
N SER A 561 31.40 -17.91 -18.87
CA SER A 561 32.41 -18.20 -17.85
C SER A 561 32.13 -17.55 -16.48
N VAL A 562 31.10 -16.70 -16.39
CA VAL A 562 30.73 -15.97 -15.16
C VAL A 562 29.41 -16.52 -14.61
N LEU A 563 28.37 -16.53 -15.44
CA LEU A 563 27.00 -16.96 -15.14
C LEU A 563 26.80 -18.44 -15.53
N THR A 564 27.63 -19.30 -14.92
CA THR A 564 27.78 -20.70 -15.33
C THR A 564 26.45 -21.51 -15.24
N PRO A 565 26.27 -22.57 -16.06
CA PRO A 565 25.10 -23.43 -16.04
C PRO A 565 24.67 -23.92 -14.65
N ALA A 566 25.65 -24.22 -13.79
CA ALA A 566 25.44 -24.72 -12.43
C ALA A 566 24.69 -23.71 -11.52
N MET A 567 24.85 -22.41 -11.75
CA MET A 567 24.16 -21.37 -10.96
C MET A 567 22.65 -21.33 -11.21
N SER A 568 22.18 -21.89 -12.34
CA SER A 568 20.75 -21.98 -12.66
C SER A 568 20.04 -23.17 -11.99
N LYS A 569 20.76 -24.02 -11.24
CA LYS A 569 20.25 -25.31 -10.75
C LYS A 569 19.15 -25.14 -9.69
N GLY A 570 17.92 -25.52 -10.03
CA GLY A 570 16.79 -25.53 -9.10
C GLY A 570 15.94 -24.25 -9.09
N MET A 571 16.10 -23.35 -10.07
CA MET A 571 15.22 -22.18 -10.28
C MET A 571 13.73 -22.54 -10.30
N GLU A 572 13.38 -23.75 -10.73
CA GLU A 572 12.03 -24.34 -10.74
C GLU A 572 11.33 -24.26 -9.37
N ARG A 573 12.10 -24.30 -8.27
CA ARG A 573 11.58 -24.20 -6.90
C ARG A 573 11.02 -22.82 -6.56
N SER A 574 11.49 -21.79 -7.26
CA SER A 574 11.04 -20.40 -7.08
C SER A 574 10.26 -19.87 -8.27
N ILE A 575 10.28 -20.56 -9.41
CA ILE A 575 9.62 -20.17 -10.65
C ILE A 575 8.79 -21.36 -11.16
N PRO A 576 7.53 -21.54 -10.70
CA PRO A 576 6.70 -22.70 -11.04
C PRO A 576 6.35 -22.80 -12.54
N LYS A 577 6.54 -21.73 -13.30
CA LYS A 577 6.20 -21.61 -14.74
C LYS A 577 7.46 -21.30 -15.58
N LEU A 578 8.58 -21.93 -15.24
CA LEU A 578 9.86 -21.76 -15.91
C LEU A 578 9.91 -22.56 -17.23
N THR A 579 10.21 -21.86 -18.32
CA THR A 579 10.67 -22.44 -19.59
C THR A 579 12.18 -22.29 -19.66
N ARG A 580 12.90 -23.37 -20.00
CA ARG A 580 14.34 -23.30 -20.29
C ARG A 580 14.60 -23.37 -21.79
N ARG A 581 15.64 -22.67 -22.21
CA ARG A 581 16.33 -22.79 -23.50
C ARG A 581 17.83 -22.58 -23.29
N GLU A 582 18.64 -23.02 -24.24
CA GLU A 582 20.09 -22.86 -24.23
C GLU A 582 20.55 -22.37 -25.60
N VAL A 583 21.67 -21.64 -25.63
CA VAL A 583 22.34 -21.14 -26.85
C VAL A 583 23.85 -21.30 -26.75
N ALA A 584 24.52 -21.59 -27.87
CA ALA A 584 25.94 -21.94 -27.92
C ALA A 584 26.90 -20.72 -27.87
N ALA A 585 26.59 -19.73 -27.02
CA ALA A 585 27.26 -18.43 -26.97
C ALA A 585 28.00 -18.15 -25.64
N THR A 586 28.86 -17.13 -25.63
CA THR A 586 29.45 -16.52 -24.42
C THR A 586 28.46 -15.49 -23.81
N PRO A 587 28.82 -14.66 -22.81
CA PRO A 587 27.87 -13.69 -22.22
C PRO A 587 27.14 -12.81 -23.24
N TRP A 588 27.75 -12.50 -24.39
CA TRP A 588 27.16 -11.73 -25.50
C TRP A 588 26.20 -12.54 -26.39
N ALA A 589 25.38 -13.40 -25.77
CA ALA A 589 24.44 -14.29 -26.45
C ALA A 589 23.47 -13.55 -27.40
N LEU A 590 23.01 -12.36 -26.99
CA LEU A 590 22.14 -11.48 -27.80
C LEU A 590 22.73 -11.12 -29.18
N TRP A 591 24.06 -11.14 -29.32
CA TRP A 591 24.80 -10.69 -30.51
C TRP A 591 25.53 -11.84 -31.23
N GLN A 592 25.94 -12.88 -30.49
CA GLN A 592 26.63 -14.06 -31.04
C GLN A 592 25.69 -15.14 -31.57
N ALA A 593 24.52 -15.30 -30.94
CA ALA A 593 23.49 -16.25 -31.36
C ALA A 593 22.11 -15.55 -31.52
N PRO A 594 22.03 -14.40 -32.21
CA PRO A 594 20.80 -13.62 -32.29
C PRO A 594 19.66 -14.41 -32.96
N GLU A 595 19.98 -15.31 -33.89
CA GLU A 595 19.03 -16.21 -34.55
C GLU A 595 18.37 -17.17 -33.54
N GLU A 596 19.18 -17.91 -32.75
CA GLU A 596 18.69 -18.84 -31.73
C GLU A 596 17.95 -18.10 -30.60
N VAL A 597 18.49 -16.97 -30.12
CA VAL A 597 17.84 -16.15 -29.08
C VAL A 597 16.49 -15.62 -29.58
N ASN A 598 16.43 -15.08 -30.80
CA ASN A 598 15.19 -14.58 -31.38
C ASN A 598 14.17 -15.70 -31.60
N MET A 599 14.59 -16.89 -32.03
CA MET A 599 13.73 -18.07 -32.16
C MET A 599 13.15 -18.47 -30.79
N HIS A 600 13.99 -18.60 -29.75
CA HIS A 600 13.57 -18.98 -28.40
C HIS A 600 12.60 -17.97 -27.77
N VAL A 601 12.86 -16.66 -27.93
CA VAL A 601 11.95 -15.59 -27.48
C VAL A 601 10.64 -15.62 -28.25
N LYS A 602 10.68 -15.84 -29.58
CA LYS A 602 9.50 -15.94 -30.44
C LYS A 602 8.60 -17.10 -30.04
N GLU A 603 9.12 -18.33 -29.99
CA GLU A 603 8.36 -19.53 -29.60
C GLU A 603 7.63 -19.33 -28.28
N TRP A 604 8.32 -18.78 -27.29
CA TRP A 604 7.79 -18.56 -25.95
C TRP A 604 6.71 -17.47 -25.91
N ILE A 605 6.88 -16.36 -26.64
CA ILE A 605 5.85 -15.32 -26.78
C ILE A 605 4.62 -15.85 -27.54
N GLU A 606 4.81 -16.64 -28.60
CA GLU A 606 3.69 -17.19 -29.40
C GLU A 606 2.91 -18.29 -28.67
N THR A 607 3.57 -19.13 -27.86
CA THR A 607 2.91 -20.12 -26.98
C THR A 607 2.16 -19.47 -25.81
N VAL A 608 2.70 -18.36 -25.27
CA VAL A 608 1.99 -17.51 -24.29
C VAL A 608 0.70 -16.95 -24.89
N TYR A 609 0.73 -16.38 -26.11
CA TYR A 609 -0.46 -15.80 -26.73
C TYR A 609 -1.49 -16.83 -27.22
N THR A 610 -1.05 -18.01 -27.68
CA THR A 610 -2.00 -19.05 -28.15
C THR A 610 -2.80 -19.69 -27.01
N THR A 611 -2.28 -19.66 -25.78
CA THR A 611 -2.99 -20.17 -24.58
C THR A 611 -4.13 -19.25 -24.11
N VAL A 612 -4.28 -18.04 -24.67
CA VAL A 612 -5.34 -17.08 -24.31
C VAL A 612 -6.06 -16.56 -25.57
N ASN A 613 -6.84 -17.43 -26.22
CA ASN A 613 -7.60 -17.10 -27.44
C ASN A 613 -9.13 -17.32 -27.32
N HIS A 614 -9.70 -16.92 -26.19
CA HIS A 614 -11.14 -16.64 -26.06
C HIS A 614 -11.39 -15.32 -25.32
N GLU A 615 -10.84 -14.22 -25.84
CA GLU A 615 -11.45 -12.87 -25.85
C GLU A 615 -10.55 -11.89 -26.61
N ARG A 616 -10.84 -11.67 -27.90
CA ARG A 616 -10.21 -10.60 -28.68
C ARG A 616 -10.89 -9.27 -28.34
N VAL A 617 -10.46 -8.63 -27.25
CA VAL A 617 -10.76 -7.20 -27.05
C VAL A 617 -9.99 -6.41 -28.12
N THR A 618 -10.71 -5.70 -28.98
CA THR A 618 -10.14 -4.93 -30.09
C THR A 618 -10.13 -3.44 -29.79
N TYR A 619 -9.16 -2.72 -30.38
CA TYR A 619 -8.99 -1.27 -30.19
C TYR A 619 -10.27 -0.45 -30.52
N LYS A 620 -11.14 -0.96 -31.40
CA LYS A 620 -12.44 -0.36 -31.74
C LYS A 620 -13.48 -0.41 -30.61
N GLU A 621 -13.32 -1.27 -29.61
CA GLU A 621 -14.25 -1.35 -28.47
C GLU A 621 -13.91 -0.31 -27.39
N LEU A 622 -12.62 0.05 -27.25
CA LEU A 622 -12.20 1.20 -26.43
C LEU A 622 -12.76 2.52 -26.98
N LEU A 623 -12.74 2.69 -28.31
CA LEU A 623 -13.27 3.88 -28.98
C LEU A 623 -14.81 4.03 -28.93
N ARG A 624 -15.56 2.95 -28.64
CA ARG A 624 -17.01 3.03 -28.40
C ARG A 624 -17.38 3.54 -27.00
N ASN A 625 -16.43 3.56 -26.06
CA ASN A 625 -16.66 3.97 -24.67
C ASN A 625 -16.37 5.46 -24.40
N GLY A 626 -16.47 6.32 -25.42
CA GLY A 626 -16.66 7.76 -25.22
C GLY A 626 -15.42 8.63 -24.94
N PHE A 627 -14.20 8.15 -25.22
CA PHE A 627 -13.01 9.01 -25.18
C PHE A 627 -13.00 10.01 -26.34
N SER A 628 -13.13 11.30 -26.02
CA SER A 628 -13.06 12.41 -26.98
C SER A 628 -11.62 12.94 -27.10
N PRO A 629 -11.09 13.16 -28.31
CA PRO A 629 -9.76 13.74 -28.49
C PRO A 629 -9.77 15.27 -28.32
N PHE A 630 -9.07 15.77 -27.31
CA PHE A 630 -8.79 17.20 -27.20
C PHE A 630 -7.94 17.69 -28.38
N HIS A 631 -8.35 18.82 -28.96
CA HIS A 631 -7.78 19.33 -30.21
C HIS A 631 -6.40 19.97 -30.00
N SER A 632 -5.41 19.53 -30.78
CA SER A 632 -4.09 20.15 -30.86
C SER A 632 -4.12 21.42 -31.71
N ASN A 633 -4.38 22.58 -31.10
CA ASN A 633 -4.18 23.89 -31.74
C ASN A 633 -2.70 24.30 -31.71
N THR A 634 -1.90 23.70 -32.59
CA THR A 634 -0.52 24.10 -32.86
C THR A 634 -0.46 25.41 -33.63
N THR A 635 -0.19 26.51 -32.92
CA THR A 635 0.26 27.78 -33.53
C THR A 635 1.56 28.26 -32.90
N ASN A 636 2.52 28.65 -33.74
CA ASN A 636 3.87 28.98 -33.32
C ASN A 636 3.93 30.13 -32.30
N ARG A 637 4.46 29.85 -31.11
CA ARG A 637 5.11 30.85 -30.26
C ARG A 637 6.53 30.43 -29.99
N THR A 638 7.46 31.35 -30.21
CA THR A 638 8.88 31.17 -29.94
C THR A 638 9.11 30.89 -28.45
N TYR A 639 9.79 29.80 -28.14
CA TYR A 639 10.15 29.44 -26.77
C TYR A 639 11.23 30.40 -26.24
N ASN A 640 10.80 31.47 -25.56
CA ASN A 640 11.67 32.15 -24.60
C ASN A 640 12.02 31.15 -23.49
N THR A 641 13.31 30.97 -23.22
CA THR A 641 13.80 30.02 -22.22
C THR A 641 13.25 30.36 -20.83
N PRO A 642 12.55 29.43 -20.15
CA PRO A 642 12.20 29.63 -18.75
C PRO A 642 13.49 29.74 -17.92
N LYS A 643 13.70 30.88 -17.26
CA LYS A 643 14.81 31.03 -16.31
C LYS A 643 14.69 29.94 -15.25
N VAL A 644 15.79 29.22 -15.00
CA VAL A 644 15.86 28.18 -13.96
C VAL A 644 15.50 28.82 -12.61
N ARG A 645 14.28 28.55 -12.12
CA ARG A 645 13.94 28.85 -10.73
C ARG A 645 14.66 27.83 -9.86
N THR A 646 15.46 28.33 -8.91
CA THR A 646 16.00 27.53 -7.82
C THR A 646 14.88 26.74 -7.14
N LYS A 647 15.15 25.48 -6.80
CA LYS A 647 14.18 24.59 -6.17
C LYS A 647 13.90 25.09 -4.74
N ALA A 648 12.88 25.91 -4.60
CA ALA A 648 12.51 26.53 -3.33
C ALA A 648 12.20 25.46 -2.26
N ILE A 649 12.57 25.75 -1.02
CA ILE A 649 12.04 25.04 0.14
C ILE A 649 10.53 25.33 0.16
N MET A 650 9.70 24.32 -0.07
CA MET A 650 8.25 24.49 -0.02
C MET A 650 7.81 24.66 1.43
N SER A 651 7.57 25.91 1.83
CA SER A 651 7.04 26.23 3.16
C SER A 651 5.58 25.74 3.27
N ASN A 652 5.32 24.93 4.29
CA ASN A 652 3.95 24.61 4.70
C ASN A 652 3.49 25.64 5.75
N LYS A 653 2.19 25.89 5.79
CA LYS A 653 1.51 26.70 6.81
C LYS A 653 0.24 26.01 7.23
N ALA A 654 -0.15 26.18 8.49
CA ALA A 654 -1.36 25.58 9.04
C ALA A 654 -2.14 26.56 9.92
N ALA A 655 -3.46 26.37 10.00
CA ALA A 655 -4.32 27.02 10.99
C ALA A 655 -4.30 26.21 12.30
N TRP A 656 -3.42 26.59 13.22
CA TRP A 656 -3.14 25.83 14.44
C TRP A 656 -4.19 26.06 15.54
N ILE A 657 -4.65 24.98 16.17
CA ILE A 657 -5.22 25.03 17.52
C ILE A 657 -4.05 24.93 18.52
N THR A 658 -3.68 26.06 19.14
CA THR A 658 -2.41 26.14 19.89
C THR A 658 -2.45 25.58 21.30
N GLU A 659 -3.65 25.47 21.87
CA GLU A 659 -3.92 24.98 23.22
C GLU A 659 -5.38 24.51 23.31
N LYS A 660 -5.76 23.86 24.42
CA LYS A 660 -7.12 23.35 24.58
C LYS A 660 -8.13 24.49 24.50
N GLN A 661 -9.12 24.34 23.61
CA GLN A 661 -10.18 25.31 23.34
C GLN A 661 -9.68 26.69 22.81
N ALA A 662 -8.49 26.73 22.19
CA ALA A 662 -7.96 27.96 21.61
C ALA A 662 -8.83 28.51 20.48
N LYS A 663 -9.21 29.79 20.60
CA LYS A 663 -9.95 30.54 19.59
C LYS A 663 -9.44 32.01 19.52
N PRO A 664 -9.19 32.58 18.34
CA PRO A 664 -9.24 31.94 17.02
C PRO A 664 -8.12 30.89 16.85
N LEU A 665 -8.24 30.04 15.84
CA LEU A 665 -7.09 29.31 15.29
C LEU A 665 -6.02 30.31 14.84
N LYS A 666 -4.74 29.99 15.04
CA LYS A 666 -3.62 30.88 14.67
C LYS A 666 -2.91 30.32 13.45
N VAL A 667 -2.89 31.07 12.35
CA VAL A 667 -2.10 30.67 11.18
C VAL A 667 -0.62 30.88 11.47
N GLY A 668 0.19 29.88 11.13
CA GLY A 668 1.64 29.91 11.33
C GLY A 668 2.34 28.92 10.42
N ASP A 669 3.67 28.98 10.41
CA ASP A 669 4.49 28.01 9.68
C ASP A 669 4.26 26.60 10.24
N ALA A 670 4.40 25.61 9.36
CA ALA A 670 4.27 24.20 9.69
C ALA A 670 5.42 23.42 9.04
N PRO A 671 5.84 22.27 9.61
CA PRO A 671 6.73 21.35 8.91
C PRO A 671 6.11 20.95 7.57
N TYR A 672 6.90 20.96 6.49
CA TYR A 672 6.48 20.29 5.25
C TYR A 672 6.44 18.78 5.53
N PRO A 673 5.26 18.13 5.38
CA PRO A 673 5.15 16.72 5.70
C PRO A 673 5.72 15.87 4.57
N LYS A 674 6.29 14.72 4.93
CA LYS A 674 6.63 13.67 3.96
C LYS A 674 5.56 12.60 3.95
N ALA A 675 5.33 12.00 2.79
CA ALA A 675 4.55 10.77 2.70
C ALA A 675 5.37 9.61 3.29
N GLU A 676 4.75 8.82 4.16
CA GLU A 676 5.21 7.46 4.42
C GLU A 676 4.47 6.48 3.49
N LYS A 677 4.83 5.20 3.55
CA LYS A 677 4.21 4.16 2.72
C LYS A 677 2.68 4.17 2.83
N ASP A 678 2.01 3.97 1.69
CA ASP A 678 0.55 3.92 1.55
C ASP A 678 -0.13 5.28 1.87
N GLN A 679 0.65 6.38 1.89
CA GLN A 679 0.19 7.77 2.06
C GLN A 679 0.54 8.67 0.85
N VAL A 680 -0.20 9.76 0.73
CA VAL A 680 -0.07 10.84 -0.27
C VAL A 680 0.10 12.17 0.47
N VAL A 681 0.98 13.06 -0.02
CA VAL A 681 0.96 14.48 0.35
C VAL A 681 0.16 15.24 -0.71
N ILE A 682 -0.90 15.88 -0.26
CA ILE A 682 -1.78 16.73 -1.06
C ILE A 682 -1.38 18.17 -0.81
N LYS A 683 -1.10 18.93 -1.87
CA LYS A 683 -1.13 20.41 -1.79
C LYS A 683 -2.59 20.83 -1.88
N ASN A 684 -3.14 21.28 -0.75
CA ASN A 684 -4.55 21.58 -0.63
C ASN A 684 -4.90 22.88 -1.38
N ALA A 685 -5.94 22.82 -2.20
CA ALA A 685 -6.57 23.94 -2.88
C ALA A 685 -7.84 24.39 -2.17
N ALA A 686 -8.59 23.44 -1.58
CA ALA A 686 -9.75 23.70 -0.76
C ALA A 686 -9.78 22.73 0.42
N ALA A 687 -10.29 23.19 1.57
CA ALA A 687 -10.57 22.35 2.73
C ALA A 687 -11.98 22.63 3.26
N ALA A 688 -12.72 21.59 3.61
CA ALA A 688 -14.10 21.73 4.09
C ALA A 688 -14.22 21.56 5.61
N VAL A 689 -15.14 22.33 6.19
CA VAL A 689 -15.37 22.36 7.64
C VAL A 689 -16.50 21.41 8.00
N ASN A 690 -16.27 20.56 9.00
CA ASN A 690 -17.25 19.61 9.52
C ASN A 690 -17.71 20.00 10.93
N PRO A 691 -18.88 19.50 11.38
CA PRO A 691 -19.37 19.73 12.75
C PRO A 691 -18.42 19.23 13.85
N VAL A 692 -17.47 18.35 13.53
CA VAL A 692 -16.46 17.87 14.48
C VAL A 692 -15.40 18.93 14.78
N ASP A 693 -15.00 19.75 13.80
CA ASP A 693 -13.90 20.71 13.95
C ASP A 693 -14.23 21.80 14.98
N TRP A 694 -15.40 22.43 14.86
CA TRP A 694 -15.82 23.43 15.86
C TRP A 694 -16.18 22.81 17.21
N LYS A 695 -16.65 21.54 17.26
CA LYS A 695 -16.86 20.83 18.54
C LYS A 695 -15.53 20.55 19.26
N ILE A 696 -14.46 20.27 18.52
CA ILE A 696 -13.10 20.15 19.07
C ILE A 696 -12.63 21.50 19.60
N GLN A 697 -12.84 22.59 18.85
CA GLN A 697 -12.52 23.94 19.35
C GLN A 697 -13.35 24.33 20.60
N ASP A 698 -14.65 23.99 20.66
CA ASP A 698 -15.51 24.38 21.79
C ASP A 698 -15.26 23.59 23.07
N SER A 699 -14.92 22.29 22.97
CA SER A 699 -14.85 21.38 24.12
C SER A 699 -13.45 20.82 24.42
N GLY A 700 -12.54 20.84 23.44
CA GLY A 700 -11.24 20.18 23.50
C GLY A 700 -11.32 18.66 23.69
N PHE A 701 -12.38 18.01 23.20
CA PHE A 701 -12.41 16.55 23.04
C PHE A 701 -11.57 16.09 21.83
N TYR A 702 -11.24 14.80 21.76
CA TYR A 702 -10.30 14.15 20.82
C TYR A 702 -8.84 14.65 20.82
N VAL A 703 -8.57 15.95 20.92
CA VAL A 703 -7.20 16.49 20.83
C VAL A 703 -6.52 16.48 22.20
N GLU A 704 -5.67 15.48 22.43
CA GLU A 704 -4.87 15.32 23.65
C GLU A 704 -3.56 16.13 23.65
N LYS A 705 -3.03 16.47 22.45
CA LYS A 705 -1.71 17.10 22.26
C LYS A 705 -1.84 18.38 21.45
N TYR A 706 -1.14 19.42 21.90
CA TYR A 706 -1.13 20.76 21.31
C TYR A 706 0.32 21.25 21.12
N PRO A 707 0.61 22.13 20.15
CA PRO A 707 -0.31 22.64 19.12
C PRO A 707 -0.69 21.56 18.10
N ASN A 708 -1.88 21.69 17.48
CA ASN A 708 -2.39 20.73 16.51
C ASN A 708 -3.10 21.37 15.31
N VAL A 709 -3.46 20.58 14.30
CA VAL A 709 -4.15 21.02 13.08
C VAL A 709 -5.43 20.20 12.89
N LEU A 710 -6.56 20.89 12.68
CA LEU A 710 -7.88 20.28 12.51
C LEU A 710 -8.23 20.09 11.02
N GLY A 711 -9.47 19.72 10.72
CA GLY A 711 -9.96 19.50 9.37
C GLY A 711 -9.76 18.07 8.88
N THR A 712 -10.79 17.51 8.25
CA THR A 712 -10.80 16.13 7.72
C THR A 712 -10.89 16.07 6.20
N ASP A 713 -11.33 17.14 5.54
CA ASP A 713 -11.75 17.10 4.14
C ASP A 713 -10.89 18.06 3.31
N VAL A 714 -10.17 17.52 2.34
CA VAL A 714 -9.34 18.34 1.43
C VAL A 714 -9.56 17.94 -0.03
N ALA A 715 -9.35 18.91 -0.91
CA ALA A 715 -9.14 18.68 -2.34
C ALA A 715 -7.95 19.50 -2.82
N GLY A 716 -7.19 18.96 -3.78
CA GLY A 716 -5.90 19.53 -4.15
C GLY A 716 -5.16 18.69 -5.19
N THR A 717 -3.86 18.97 -5.33
CA THR A 717 -2.97 18.28 -6.27
C THR A 717 -1.98 17.41 -5.49
N VAL A 718 -1.66 16.21 -6.00
CA VAL A 718 -0.53 15.42 -5.46
C VAL A 718 0.77 16.23 -5.57
N VAL A 719 1.60 16.22 -4.52
CA VAL A 719 3.00 16.69 -4.60
C VAL A 719 4.03 15.67 -4.11
N GLU A 720 3.60 14.66 -3.34
CA GLU A 720 4.44 13.55 -2.89
C GLU A 720 3.59 12.28 -2.73
N LEU A 721 4.15 11.10 -3.01
CA LEU A 721 3.44 9.82 -2.95
C LEU A 721 4.44 8.69 -2.73
N VAL A 722 4.33 7.93 -1.64
CA VAL A 722 5.11 6.68 -1.44
C VAL A 722 4.25 5.48 -1.85
N ARG A 723 4.09 5.41 -3.18
CA ARG A 723 3.47 4.37 -4.03
C ARG A 723 2.54 3.33 -3.35
N LEU A 724 1.28 3.39 -3.76
CA LEU A 724 0.59 2.22 -4.35
C LEU A 724 0.01 2.58 -5.73
N LEU A 725 -0.39 1.58 -6.53
CA LEU A 725 -0.82 1.82 -7.92
C LEU A 725 -2.23 2.45 -7.97
N ARG A 726 -2.35 3.71 -8.46
CA ARG A 726 -3.50 4.23 -9.24
C ARG A 726 -3.38 5.68 -9.72
N MET A 727 -2.55 6.51 -9.11
CA MET A 727 -2.56 7.97 -9.33
C MET A 727 -1.19 8.52 -9.76
N SER A 728 -1.20 9.60 -10.56
CA SER A 728 0.01 10.32 -10.96
C SER A 728 0.44 11.32 -9.88
N THR A 729 1.72 11.70 -9.88
CA THR A 729 2.29 12.72 -8.97
C THR A 729 1.88 14.16 -9.30
N GLU A 730 0.88 14.34 -10.16
CA GLU A 730 0.31 15.63 -10.58
C GLU A 730 -1.23 15.59 -10.61
N GLY A 731 -1.83 14.51 -10.10
CA GLY A 731 -3.29 14.29 -10.16
C GLY A 731 -4.07 15.26 -9.28
N VAL A 732 -5.20 15.75 -9.80
CA VAL A 732 -6.24 16.47 -9.06
C VAL A 732 -7.11 15.44 -8.33
N LEU A 733 -7.36 15.67 -7.04
CA LEU A 733 -7.98 14.68 -6.16
C LEU A 733 -8.77 15.32 -5.01
N HIS A 734 -9.49 14.46 -4.28
CA HIS A 734 -9.96 14.75 -2.93
C HIS A 734 -9.60 13.61 -1.96
N GLY A 735 -9.50 13.91 -0.67
CA GLY A 735 -9.04 12.95 0.34
C GLY A 735 -9.55 13.25 1.75
N HIS A 736 -9.73 12.19 2.54
CA HIS A 736 -10.17 12.25 3.95
C HIS A 736 -8.96 12.11 4.88
N CYS A 737 -8.50 13.25 5.40
CA CYS A 737 -7.40 13.41 6.35
C CYS A 737 -7.72 12.75 7.70
N ILE A 738 -6.70 12.22 8.38
CA ILE A 738 -6.88 11.22 9.44
C ILE A 738 -6.44 11.67 10.84
N GLY A 739 -6.17 12.97 11.03
CA GLY A 739 -5.70 13.55 12.29
C GLY A 739 -6.58 13.25 13.51
N LEU A 740 -7.89 13.02 13.32
CA LEU A 740 -8.81 12.58 14.38
C LEU A 740 -8.49 11.17 14.94
N ALA A 741 -7.75 10.36 14.18
CA ALA A 741 -7.35 8.99 14.56
C ALA A 741 -5.91 8.91 15.06
N THR A 742 -5.02 9.77 14.54
CA THR A 742 -3.57 9.72 14.83
C THR A 742 -3.14 10.77 15.86
N GLY A 743 -3.87 11.88 15.98
CA GLY A 743 -3.49 13.04 16.78
C GLY A 743 -2.28 13.82 16.23
N ASN A 744 -1.77 13.48 15.04
CA ASN A 744 -0.59 14.13 14.44
C ASN A 744 -0.99 15.37 13.62
N PRO A 745 -0.30 16.52 13.79
CA PRO A 745 -0.56 17.72 12.99
C PRO A 745 -0.40 17.53 11.47
N LYS A 746 0.48 16.63 11.01
CA LYS A 746 0.69 16.35 9.57
C LYS A 746 -0.53 15.70 8.88
N ASP A 747 -1.41 15.07 9.67
CA ASP A 747 -2.56 14.30 9.19
C ASP A 747 -3.87 15.14 9.24
N GLY A 748 -3.81 16.43 9.56
CA GLY A 748 -4.95 17.37 9.57
C GLY A 748 -5.11 18.12 8.24
N GLY A 749 -6.33 18.56 7.92
CA GLY A 749 -6.70 19.20 6.63
C GLY A 749 -6.50 20.71 6.55
N PHE A 750 -6.51 21.46 7.66
CA PHE A 750 -6.42 22.92 7.66
C PHE A 750 -4.96 23.43 7.57
N GLN A 751 -4.28 23.02 6.50
CA GLN A 751 -2.92 23.43 6.15
C GLN A 751 -2.72 23.43 4.64
N LEU A 752 -1.59 23.95 4.15
CA LEU A 752 -1.28 23.97 2.71
C LEU A 752 -0.86 22.60 2.17
N TYR A 753 -0.27 21.74 3.01
CA TYR A 753 0.16 20.39 2.64
C TYR A 753 -0.28 19.37 3.69
N SER A 754 -1.16 18.43 3.33
CA SER A 754 -1.70 17.40 4.24
C SER A 754 -1.29 16.00 3.83
N VAL A 755 -1.06 15.13 4.82
CA VAL A 755 -0.89 13.68 4.62
C VAL A 755 -2.24 12.98 4.67
N VAL A 756 -2.50 12.11 3.69
CA VAL A 756 -3.72 11.29 3.62
C VAL A 756 -3.38 9.86 3.17
N PRO A 757 -3.94 8.79 3.76
CA PRO A 757 -3.81 7.43 3.25
C PRO A 757 -4.43 7.28 1.86
N GLU A 758 -3.77 6.57 0.96
CA GLU A 758 -4.23 6.37 -0.42
C GLU A 758 -5.60 5.65 -0.50
N ILE A 759 -5.96 4.84 0.51
CA ILE A 759 -7.27 4.16 0.58
C ILE A 759 -8.45 5.10 0.83
N THR A 760 -8.21 6.34 1.28
CA THR A 760 -9.24 7.37 1.51
C THR A 760 -9.05 8.59 0.61
N VAL A 761 -8.60 8.33 -0.62
CA VAL A 761 -8.38 9.30 -1.70
C VAL A 761 -9.07 8.80 -2.97
N SER A 762 -9.57 9.73 -3.79
CA SER A 762 -10.01 9.46 -5.17
C SER A 762 -9.52 10.56 -6.10
N PRO A 763 -9.20 10.26 -7.39
CA PRO A 763 -9.16 11.28 -8.43
C PRO A 763 -10.46 12.09 -8.45
N LEU A 764 -10.35 13.37 -8.77
CA LEU A 764 -11.48 14.27 -8.99
C LEU A 764 -11.54 14.57 -10.51
N PRO A 765 -12.70 14.42 -11.18
CA PRO A 765 -12.82 14.70 -12.61
C PRO A 765 -12.80 16.22 -12.88
N ASP A 766 -12.33 16.60 -14.08
CA ASP A 766 -12.24 18.01 -14.53
C ASP A 766 -13.57 18.77 -14.54
N SER A 767 -14.70 18.05 -14.40
CA SER A 767 -16.05 18.60 -14.27
C SER A 767 -16.39 19.11 -12.87
N LEU A 768 -15.53 18.90 -11.86
CA LEU A 768 -15.73 19.32 -10.47
C LEU A 768 -14.59 20.24 -10.01
N THR A 769 -14.94 21.36 -9.37
CA THR A 769 -13.94 22.25 -8.75
C THR A 769 -13.37 21.64 -7.47
N PHE A 770 -12.22 22.15 -7.01
CA PHE A 770 -11.65 21.73 -5.72
C PHE A 770 -12.65 21.92 -4.56
N GLU A 771 -13.40 23.02 -4.56
CA GLU A 771 -14.38 23.28 -3.50
C GLU A 771 -15.53 22.26 -3.50
N GLN A 772 -15.96 21.80 -4.69
CA GLN A 772 -16.91 20.69 -4.81
C GLN A 772 -16.28 19.35 -4.36
N GLY A 773 -15.04 19.07 -4.77
CA GLY A 773 -14.31 17.88 -4.34
C GLY A 773 -14.20 17.77 -2.82
N ALA A 774 -13.91 18.88 -2.14
CA ALA A 774 -13.79 18.95 -0.68
C ALA A 774 -15.12 18.76 0.07
N VAL A 775 -16.29 18.79 -0.59
CA VAL A 775 -17.58 18.51 0.09
C VAL A 775 -17.64 17.11 0.70
N LEU A 776 -17.06 16.15 -0.02
CA LEU A 776 -17.34 14.72 0.08
C LEU A 776 -16.52 13.87 1.08
N PRO A 777 -15.22 14.12 1.39
CA PRO A 777 -14.36 13.05 1.92
C PRO A 777 -14.82 12.36 3.22
N LEU A 778 -14.99 13.10 4.32
CA LEU A 778 -15.54 12.53 5.56
C LEU A 778 -16.94 11.95 5.31
N ALA A 779 -17.77 12.58 4.47
CA ALA A 779 -19.12 12.11 4.20
C ALA A 779 -19.15 10.73 3.51
N ILE A 780 -18.27 10.48 2.54
CA ILE A 780 -18.07 9.16 1.91
C ILE A 780 -17.67 8.13 2.97
N SER A 781 -16.64 8.42 3.76
CA SER A 781 -16.16 7.49 4.78
C SER A 781 -17.19 7.20 5.88
N THR A 782 -17.94 8.22 6.31
CA THR A 782 -18.96 8.13 7.35
C THR A 782 -20.17 7.32 6.86
N ALA A 783 -20.65 7.60 5.65
CA ALA A 783 -21.73 6.85 5.01
C ALA A 783 -21.34 5.39 4.79
N ALA A 784 -20.18 5.14 4.17
CA ALA A 784 -19.69 3.79 3.87
C ALA A 784 -19.53 2.91 5.12
N ALA A 785 -19.07 3.49 6.24
CA ALA A 785 -18.96 2.76 7.50
C ALA A 785 -20.34 2.21 7.95
N GLY A 786 -21.31 3.08 8.18
CA GLY A 786 -22.62 2.66 8.72
C GLY A 786 -23.50 1.88 7.75
N LEU A 787 -23.35 2.08 6.43
CA LEU A 787 -24.08 1.32 5.41
C LEU A 787 -23.54 -0.10 5.23
N TYR A 788 -22.22 -0.31 5.27
CA TYR A 788 -21.59 -1.54 4.75
C TYR A 788 -20.75 -2.34 5.76
N GLN A 789 -20.31 -1.77 6.88
CA GLN A 789 -19.49 -2.53 7.85
C GLN A 789 -20.31 -3.60 8.58
N LYS A 790 -19.66 -4.74 8.86
CA LYS A 790 -20.21 -5.82 9.68
C LYS A 790 -20.58 -5.31 11.07
N GLY A 791 -21.78 -5.63 11.55
CA GLY A 791 -22.34 -5.11 12.79
C GLY A 791 -23.19 -3.85 12.63
N PHE A 792 -23.07 -3.12 11.52
CA PHE A 792 -23.96 -2.02 11.10
C PHE A 792 -24.97 -2.54 10.06
N LEU A 793 -25.41 -1.73 9.09
CA LEU A 793 -26.55 -2.09 8.22
C LEU A 793 -26.27 -3.21 7.21
N GLU A 794 -24.99 -3.52 6.94
CA GLU A 794 -24.56 -4.67 6.12
C GLU A 794 -25.24 -4.76 4.74
N LEU A 795 -25.44 -3.60 4.11
CA LEU A 795 -26.01 -3.49 2.77
C LEU A 795 -25.05 -4.00 1.69
N PRO A 796 -25.55 -4.36 0.48
CA PRO A 796 -24.68 -4.64 -0.67
C PRO A 796 -23.78 -3.45 -1.01
N TYR A 797 -22.56 -3.68 -1.49
CA TYR A 797 -21.68 -2.60 -1.95
C TYR A 797 -22.28 -1.84 -3.16
N PRO A 798 -21.96 -0.54 -3.33
CA PRO A 798 -22.49 0.25 -4.43
C PRO A 798 -21.81 -0.14 -5.74
N THR A 799 -22.57 -0.19 -6.83
CA THR A 799 -22.09 -0.64 -8.15
C THR A 799 -22.68 0.22 -9.27
N LYS A 800 -22.12 0.11 -10.49
CA LYS A 800 -22.63 0.82 -11.66
C LYS A 800 -24.02 0.33 -12.07
N ASP A 801 -24.17 -0.99 -12.19
CA ASP A 801 -25.35 -1.67 -12.74
C ASP A 801 -26.11 -2.41 -11.63
N ALA A 802 -26.42 -1.67 -10.55
CA ALA A 802 -26.99 -2.23 -9.32
C ALA A 802 -28.39 -2.81 -9.54
N LYS A 803 -28.55 -4.11 -9.25
CA LYS A 803 -29.86 -4.78 -9.29
C LYS A 803 -30.68 -4.44 -8.04
N PRO A 804 -32.01 -4.29 -8.14
CA PRO A 804 -32.87 -4.09 -6.97
C PRO A 804 -32.65 -5.20 -5.93
N SER A 805 -32.20 -4.79 -4.74
CA SER A 805 -31.85 -5.70 -3.63
C SER A 805 -33.07 -6.25 -2.89
N GLY A 806 -34.26 -5.71 -3.15
CA GLY A 806 -35.48 -5.91 -2.35
C GLY A 806 -35.49 -5.13 -1.03
N LYS A 807 -34.31 -4.71 -0.53
CA LYS A 807 -34.15 -4.05 0.76
C LYS A 807 -34.58 -2.60 0.76
N THR A 808 -34.99 -2.13 1.93
CA THR A 808 -35.32 -0.73 2.22
C THR A 808 -34.54 -0.24 3.44
N VAL A 809 -34.04 1.00 3.40
CA VAL A 809 -33.27 1.63 4.50
C VAL A 809 -33.85 2.99 4.84
N LEU A 810 -33.86 3.35 6.13
CA LEU A 810 -34.18 4.69 6.60
C LEU A 810 -32.87 5.48 6.78
N ILE A 811 -32.78 6.67 6.19
CA ILE A 811 -31.65 7.60 6.37
C ILE A 811 -32.19 8.90 6.97
N TRP A 812 -32.03 9.09 8.28
CA TRP A 812 -32.51 10.28 8.98
C TRP A 812 -31.56 11.47 8.74
N GLY A 813 -32.11 12.63 8.40
CA GLY A 813 -31.32 13.84 8.13
C GLY A 813 -30.64 13.83 6.75
N GLY A 814 -31.37 13.43 5.71
CA GLY A 814 -30.89 13.28 4.33
C GLY A 814 -30.26 14.54 3.73
N SER A 815 -30.67 15.74 4.17
CA SER A 815 -30.08 17.01 3.69
C SER A 815 -28.82 17.46 4.43
N SER A 816 -28.22 16.60 5.25
CA SER A 816 -26.84 16.75 5.77
C SER A 816 -25.83 16.15 4.79
N SER A 817 -24.56 16.53 4.86
CA SER A 817 -23.53 16.00 3.94
C SER A 817 -23.37 14.47 4.00
N VAL A 818 -23.43 13.91 5.22
CA VAL A 818 -23.40 12.46 5.43
C VAL A 818 -24.68 11.82 4.90
N GLY A 819 -25.86 12.37 5.20
CA GLY A 819 -27.14 11.87 4.71
C GLY A 819 -27.25 11.91 3.17
N SER A 820 -26.80 13.00 2.56
CA SER A 820 -26.81 13.21 1.09
C SER A 820 -25.85 12.24 0.39
N THR A 821 -24.73 11.90 1.00
CA THR A 821 -23.82 10.87 0.49
C THR A 821 -24.40 9.46 0.72
N ALA A 822 -25.02 9.22 1.88
CA ALA A 822 -25.61 7.94 2.23
C ALA A 822 -26.83 7.58 1.35
N ILE A 823 -27.67 8.55 0.97
CA ILE A 823 -28.78 8.35 0.01
C ILE A 823 -28.22 7.84 -1.33
N GLN A 824 -27.24 8.55 -1.90
CA GLN A 824 -26.65 8.19 -3.19
C GLN A 824 -25.97 6.82 -3.17
N LEU A 825 -25.20 6.53 -2.12
CA LEU A 825 -24.52 5.25 -1.96
C LEU A 825 -25.52 4.09 -1.74
N ALA A 826 -26.58 4.27 -0.95
CA ALA A 826 -27.60 3.24 -0.75
C ALA A 826 -28.45 2.99 -2.01
N ALA A 827 -28.80 4.05 -2.76
CA ALA A 827 -29.45 3.93 -4.06
C ALA A 827 -28.57 3.18 -5.07
N ALA A 828 -27.26 3.48 -5.11
CA ALA A 828 -26.26 2.77 -5.91
C ALA A 828 -25.96 1.33 -5.43
N SER A 829 -26.42 0.94 -4.25
CA SER A 829 -26.48 -0.46 -3.77
C SER A 829 -27.76 -1.19 -4.19
N GLY A 830 -28.66 -0.54 -4.95
CA GLY A 830 -29.97 -1.09 -5.31
C GLY A 830 -30.93 -1.18 -4.12
N VAL A 831 -30.73 -0.39 -3.07
CA VAL A 831 -31.58 -0.36 -1.86
C VAL A 831 -32.60 0.77 -1.99
N THR A 832 -33.85 0.53 -1.63
CA THR A 832 -34.87 1.58 -1.57
C THR A 832 -34.56 2.52 -0.41
N VAL A 833 -34.37 3.80 -0.69
CA VAL A 833 -34.07 4.80 0.34
C VAL A 833 -35.33 5.53 0.78
N VAL A 834 -35.62 5.45 2.08
CA VAL A 834 -36.55 6.34 2.80
C VAL A 834 -35.71 7.35 3.58
N THR A 835 -36.10 8.63 3.61
CA THR A 835 -35.32 9.67 4.30
C THR A 835 -36.18 10.71 5.01
N THR A 836 -35.57 11.42 5.96
CA THR A 836 -36.15 12.62 6.58
C THR A 836 -35.33 13.86 6.22
N ALA A 837 -36.03 14.95 5.90
CA ALA A 837 -35.45 16.27 5.67
C ALA A 837 -36.53 17.34 5.91
N SER A 838 -36.15 18.59 6.19
CA SER A 838 -37.11 19.70 6.20
C SER A 838 -37.77 19.85 4.82
N ALA A 839 -39.08 20.12 4.76
CA ALA A 839 -39.89 20.24 3.53
C ALA A 839 -39.19 20.96 2.35
N ARG A 840 -38.56 22.12 2.60
CA ARG A 840 -37.82 22.91 1.58
C ARG A 840 -36.64 22.19 0.90
N ASN A 841 -36.18 21.05 1.45
CA ASN A 841 -35.07 20.25 0.95
C ASN A 841 -35.54 18.92 0.33
N HIS A 842 -36.86 18.72 0.13
CA HIS A 842 -37.42 17.44 -0.36
C HIS A 842 -36.98 17.15 -1.80
N ASP A 843 -37.20 18.08 -2.74
CA ASP A 843 -36.75 17.95 -4.14
C ASP A 843 -35.23 17.67 -4.24
N TYR A 844 -34.45 18.33 -3.39
CA TYR A 844 -33.00 18.11 -3.27
C TYR A 844 -32.69 16.66 -2.88
N VAL A 845 -33.22 16.12 -1.77
CA VAL A 845 -32.94 14.72 -1.39
C VAL A 845 -33.56 13.71 -2.36
N GLN A 846 -34.65 14.07 -3.06
CA GLN A 846 -35.23 13.26 -4.13
C GLN A 846 -34.27 13.11 -5.30
N SER A 847 -33.65 14.21 -5.75
CA SER A 847 -32.65 14.21 -6.84
C SER A 847 -31.40 13.36 -6.55
N LEU A 848 -31.14 13.06 -5.28
CA LEU A 848 -30.05 12.18 -4.84
C LEU A 848 -30.43 10.69 -4.82
N GLY A 849 -31.70 10.34 -5.06
CA GLY A 849 -32.21 8.96 -5.08
C GLY A 849 -33.12 8.56 -3.92
N ALA A 850 -33.58 9.50 -3.09
CA ALA A 850 -34.58 9.19 -2.06
C ALA A 850 -35.96 8.93 -2.69
N LYS A 851 -36.58 7.80 -2.35
CA LYS A 851 -37.87 7.37 -2.92
C LYS A 851 -39.08 7.82 -2.09
N HIS A 852 -38.95 7.80 -0.77
CA HIS A 852 -39.96 8.29 0.17
C HIS A 852 -39.30 9.28 1.13
N ILE A 853 -39.90 10.45 1.29
CA ILE A 853 -39.30 11.60 1.97
C ILE A 853 -40.34 12.14 2.94
N PHE A 854 -39.94 12.30 4.21
CA PHE A 854 -40.82 12.77 5.27
C PHE A 854 -40.28 14.05 5.89
N ASP A 855 -41.18 14.97 6.25
CA ASP A 855 -40.79 16.18 6.96
C ASP A 855 -40.43 15.85 8.41
N GLN A 856 -39.16 16.07 8.78
CA GLN A 856 -38.64 15.75 10.12
C GLN A 856 -39.28 16.57 11.25
N THR A 857 -40.04 17.62 10.92
CA THR A 857 -40.80 18.45 11.86
C THR A 857 -42.26 18.03 12.03
N SER A 858 -42.75 17.02 11.29
CA SER A 858 -44.10 16.49 11.52
C SER A 858 -44.18 15.71 12.84
N PRO A 859 -45.16 15.99 13.73
CA PRO A 859 -45.38 15.20 14.95
C PRO A 859 -45.70 13.71 14.70
N SER A 860 -46.20 13.37 13.52
CA SER A 860 -46.53 11.98 13.11
C SER A 860 -45.37 11.26 12.40
N VAL A 861 -44.22 11.89 12.19
CA VAL A 861 -43.15 11.41 11.30
C VAL A 861 -42.72 9.96 11.53
N VAL A 862 -42.67 9.51 12.80
CA VAL A 862 -42.33 8.12 13.14
C VAL A 862 -43.40 7.14 12.64
N ASP A 863 -44.68 7.43 12.88
CA ASP A 863 -45.78 6.57 12.48
C ASP A 863 -46.01 6.59 10.96
N ASP A 864 -45.80 7.73 10.30
CA ASP A 864 -45.86 7.86 8.84
C ASP A 864 -44.75 7.03 8.16
N ILE A 865 -43.52 7.07 8.69
CA ILE A 865 -42.40 6.24 8.23
C ILE A 865 -42.68 4.75 8.48
N VAL A 866 -43.17 4.38 9.66
CA VAL A 866 -43.53 2.99 9.99
C VAL A 866 -44.63 2.48 9.06
N ALA A 867 -45.65 3.30 8.76
CA ALA A 867 -46.72 2.94 7.83
C ALA A 867 -46.19 2.69 6.41
N ALA A 868 -45.26 3.53 5.93
CA ALA A 868 -44.65 3.39 4.60
C ALA A 868 -43.64 2.23 4.49
N LEU A 869 -42.97 1.86 5.59
CA LEU A 869 -42.01 0.75 5.65
C LEU A 869 -42.67 -0.61 5.92
N LYS A 870 -43.93 -0.64 6.35
CA LYS A 870 -44.65 -1.84 6.79
C LYS A 870 -44.74 -2.90 5.69
N GLY A 871 -44.08 -4.04 5.91
CA GLY A 871 -44.04 -5.16 4.95
C GLY A 871 -42.91 -5.10 3.92
N SER A 872 -41.99 -4.12 4.04
CA SER A 872 -40.72 -4.13 3.29
C SER A 872 -39.67 -5.01 3.96
N ASP A 873 -38.64 -5.44 3.21
CA ASP A 873 -37.41 -6.02 3.77
C ASP A 873 -36.55 -4.87 4.33
N PHE A 874 -36.88 -4.44 5.54
CA PHE A 874 -36.27 -3.29 6.20
C PHE A 874 -34.91 -3.65 6.82
N ALA A 875 -33.84 -3.00 6.36
CA ALA A 875 -32.47 -3.27 6.79
C ALA A 875 -32.09 -2.57 8.12
N GLY A 876 -32.88 -1.58 8.56
CA GLY A 876 -32.60 -0.73 9.71
C GLY A 876 -32.46 0.76 9.34
N ALA A 877 -31.99 1.55 10.30
CA ALA A 877 -31.88 3.01 10.17
C ALA A 877 -30.43 3.51 10.24
N TYR A 878 -30.15 4.59 9.52
CA TYR A 878 -28.92 5.37 9.57
C TYR A 878 -29.27 6.78 10.06
N ASP A 879 -28.79 7.20 11.22
CA ASP A 879 -28.96 8.55 11.75
C ASP A 879 -27.73 9.42 11.46
N ALA A 880 -27.84 10.25 10.42
CA ALA A 880 -26.80 11.19 9.99
C ALA A 880 -26.70 12.46 10.87
N ILE A 881 -27.57 12.61 11.88
CA ILE A 881 -27.61 13.74 12.81
C ILE A 881 -27.08 13.33 14.19
N SER A 882 -27.56 12.20 14.70
CA SER A 882 -27.24 11.66 16.03
C SER A 882 -27.46 12.64 17.19
N HIS A 883 -28.58 13.39 17.13
CA HIS A 883 -29.15 14.07 18.29
C HIS A 883 -29.88 13.02 19.16
N PRO A 884 -29.95 13.14 20.49
CA PRO A 884 -30.64 12.16 21.33
C PRO A 884 -32.06 11.83 20.87
N ASP A 885 -32.79 12.81 20.32
CA ASP A 885 -34.17 12.62 19.84
C ASP A 885 -34.24 12.04 18.41
N THR A 886 -33.25 12.25 17.55
CA THR A 886 -33.19 11.57 16.25
C THR A 886 -32.80 10.10 16.42
N VAL A 887 -31.92 9.79 17.38
CA VAL A 887 -31.58 8.40 17.74
C VAL A 887 -32.79 7.68 18.34
N LYS A 888 -33.56 8.33 19.23
CA LYS A 888 -34.84 7.80 19.75
C LYS A 888 -35.83 7.56 18.61
N ALA A 889 -36.06 8.53 17.72
CA ALA A 889 -37.02 8.40 16.63
C ALA A 889 -36.63 7.26 15.66
N CYS A 890 -35.34 7.14 15.32
CA CYS A 890 -34.84 6.01 14.53
C CYS A 890 -35.04 4.67 15.26
N ALA A 891 -34.78 4.62 16.57
CA ALA A 891 -34.99 3.42 17.38
C ALA A 891 -36.47 3.05 17.48
N GLU A 892 -37.37 4.03 17.61
CA GLU A 892 -38.81 3.80 17.67
C GLU A 892 -39.36 3.27 16.34
N VAL A 893 -38.89 3.78 15.19
CA VAL A 893 -39.20 3.21 13.87
C VAL A 893 -38.73 1.76 13.78
N VAL A 894 -37.48 1.47 14.18
CA VAL A 894 -36.92 0.10 14.12
C VAL A 894 -37.69 -0.86 15.03
N HIS A 895 -38.00 -0.44 16.26
CA HIS A 895 -38.82 -1.21 17.20
C HIS A 895 -40.23 -1.50 16.66
N LYS A 896 -40.93 -0.47 16.17
CA LYS A 896 -42.28 -0.60 15.57
C LYS A 896 -42.31 -1.47 14.30
N LEU A 897 -41.14 -1.75 13.69
CA LEU A 897 -40.98 -2.66 12.55
C LEU A 897 -40.46 -4.06 12.91
N GLY A 898 -40.25 -4.35 14.21
CA GLY A 898 -39.87 -5.69 14.71
C GLY A 898 -38.43 -5.82 15.22
N GLY A 899 -37.76 -4.71 15.53
CA GLY A 899 -36.38 -4.69 16.02
C GLY A 899 -35.33 -4.66 14.91
N GLY A 900 -34.06 -4.51 15.27
CA GLY A 900 -32.97 -4.41 14.31
C GLY A 900 -31.82 -3.51 14.73
N LYS A 901 -31.30 -2.73 13.79
CA LYS A 901 -30.07 -1.92 13.94
C LYS A 901 -30.31 -0.43 13.65
N VAL A 902 -29.62 0.43 14.40
CA VAL A 902 -29.48 1.87 14.10
C VAL A 902 -27.98 2.20 14.01
N ALA A 903 -27.49 2.61 12.85
CA ALA A 903 -26.16 3.18 12.70
C ALA A 903 -26.20 4.67 13.03
N THR A 904 -25.33 5.16 13.91
CA THR A 904 -25.30 6.56 14.37
C THR A 904 -23.92 7.19 14.14
N VAL A 905 -23.87 8.43 13.65
CA VAL A 905 -22.62 9.18 13.40
C VAL A 905 -21.93 9.71 14.66
N LEU A 906 -22.59 9.60 15.82
CA LEU A 906 -22.02 9.80 17.16
C LEU A 906 -22.41 8.60 18.05
N PRO A 907 -21.73 8.39 19.21
CA PRO A 907 -22.14 7.36 20.16
C PRO A 907 -23.61 7.51 20.61
N PRO A 908 -24.43 6.45 20.56
CA PRO A 908 -25.81 6.50 21.03
C PRO A 908 -25.86 6.53 22.57
N PRO A 909 -27.03 6.86 23.17
CA PRO A 909 -27.21 6.80 24.63
C PRO A 909 -26.93 5.40 25.20
N GLU A 910 -26.32 5.34 26.39
CA GLU A 910 -26.01 4.07 27.09
C GLU A 910 -27.25 3.30 27.55
N SER A 911 -28.42 3.97 27.64
CA SER A 911 -29.71 3.38 28.02
C SER A 911 -30.88 4.22 27.50
N GLY A 912 -32.10 3.69 27.60
CA GLY A 912 -33.34 4.37 27.15
C GLY A 912 -33.71 4.13 25.68
N LEU A 913 -33.14 3.10 25.05
CA LEU A 913 -33.58 2.55 23.77
C LEU A 913 -34.25 1.18 23.98
N PRO A 914 -35.15 0.70 23.09
CA PRO A 914 -35.78 -0.61 23.22
C PRO A 914 -34.80 -1.78 23.13
N ASP A 915 -35.03 -2.86 23.88
CA ASP A 915 -34.13 -4.01 24.00
C ASP A 915 -33.86 -4.77 22.68
N ASP A 916 -34.79 -4.67 21.72
CA ASP A 916 -34.72 -5.24 20.38
C ASP A 916 -34.01 -4.33 19.35
N VAL A 917 -33.56 -3.13 19.77
CA VAL A 917 -32.90 -2.14 18.92
C VAL A 917 -31.44 -1.99 19.28
N LYS A 918 -30.56 -2.50 18.40
CA LYS A 918 -29.12 -2.31 18.53
C LYS A 918 -28.65 -1.02 17.85
N ALA A 919 -28.61 0.07 18.60
CA ALA A 919 -27.90 1.29 18.16
C ALA A 919 -26.37 1.11 18.26
N VAL A 920 -25.62 1.59 17.27
CA VAL A 920 -24.15 1.49 17.21
C VAL A 920 -23.56 2.78 16.63
N GLY A 921 -22.66 3.40 17.39
CA GLY A 921 -21.86 4.54 16.91
C GLY A 921 -20.76 4.08 15.95
N LEU A 922 -20.72 4.67 14.75
CA LEU A 922 -19.66 4.46 13.77
C LEU A 922 -18.52 5.47 13.96
N PHE A 923 -17.32 5.15 13.47
CA PHE A 923 -16.19 6.07 13.40
C PHE A 923 -15.59 6.02 11.99
N ALA A 924 -15.74 7.10 11.22
CA ALA A 924 -15.57 7.10 9.76
C ALA A 924 -14.24 6.53 9.24
N ILE A 925 -13.16 6.68 10.00
CA ILE A 925 -11.82 6.22 9.63
C ILE A 925 -11.62 4.70 9.71
N THR A 926 -12.55 3.95 10.33
CA THR A 926 -12.40 2.49 10.43
C THR A 926 -12.42 1.81 9.07
N ILE A 927 -13.02 2.39 8.01
CA ILE A 927 -12.92 1.84 6.64
C ILE A 927 -11.51 1.90 6.03
N ALA A 928 -10.58 2.64 6.64
CA ALA A 928 -9.16 2.66 6.25
C ALA A 928 -8.32 1.74 7.13
N LEU A 929 -8.55 1.76 8.45
CA LEU A 929 -7.67 1.16 9.46
C LEU A 929 -8.09 -0.25 9.94
N GLN A 930 -9.37 -0.62 9.79
CA GLN A 930 -9.95 -1.84 10.37
C GLN A 930 -10.80 -2.64 9.37
N HIS A 931 -11.45 -1.93 8.44
CA HIS A 931 -12.32 -2.46 7.40
C HIS A 931 -11.90 -2.00 6.00
N PRO A 932 -10.63 -2.22 5.58
CA PRO A 932 -10.12 -1.81 4.27
C PRO A 932 -10.88 -2.43 3.10
N GLU A 933 -11.63 -3.52 3.31
CA GLU A 933 -12.56 -4.08 2.31
C GLU A 933 -13.69 -3.10 1.95
N VAL A 934 -14.17 -2.32 2.91
CA VAL A 934 -15.20 -1.28 2.70
C VAL A 934 -14.58 -0.04 2.06
N GLY A 935 -13.37 0.35 2.50
CA GLY A 935 -12.60 1.42 1.86
C GLY A 935 -12.34 1.14 0.39
N ASP A 936 -11.81 -0.04 0.07
CA ASP A 936 -11.52 -0.45 -1.31
C ASP A 936 -12.79 -0.58 -2.18
N ALA A 937 -13.89 -1.10 -1.63
CA ALA A 937 -15.17 -1.19 -2.32
C ALA A 937 -15.79 0.17 -2.68
N VAL A 938 -15.68 1.17 -1.79
CA VAL A 938 -16.26 2.50 -2.03
C VAL A 938 -15.25 3.44 -2.69
N TRP A 939 -14.16 3.81 -1.98
CA TRP A 939 -13.19 4.81 -2.44
C TRP A 939 -12.41 4.38 -3.69
N ARG A 940 -11.90 3.14 -3.76
CA ARG A 940 -11.06 2.71 -4.90
C ARG A 940 -11.83 2.13 -6.09
N LYS A 941 -13.10 1.73 -5.92
CA LYS A 941 -13.88 1.00 -6.94
C LYS A 941 -15.16 1.71 -7.40
N TYR A 942 -15.88 2.38 -6.50
CA TYR A 942 -17.14 3.05 -6.85
C TYR A 942 -16.95 4.54 -7.15
N VAL A 943 -16.34 5.27 -6.21
CA VAL A 943 -16.26 6.75 -6.23
C VAL A 943 -15.65 7.33 -7.52
N PRO A 944 -14.51 6.84 -8.06
CA PRO A 944 -13.84 7.53 -9.17
C PRO A 944 -14.69 7.57 -10.45
N GLU A 945 -15.29 6.44 -10.84
CA GLU A 945 -16.16 6.37 -12.01
C GLU A 945 -17.55 6.99 -11.72
N ALA A 946 -18.05 6.93 -10.48
CA ALA A 946 -19.33 7.54 -10.11
C ALA A 946 -19.30 9.08 -10.07
N LEU A 947 -18.18 9.69 -9.69
CA LEU A 947 -17.99 11.14 -9.82
C LEU A 947 -17.91 11.55 -11.30
N LYS A 948 -17.19 10.76 -12.10
CA LYS A 948 -16.94 11.00 -13.53
C LYS A 948 -18.19 10.87 -14.41
N ASP A 949 -19.09 9.94 -14.11
CA ASP A 949 -20.38 9.78 -14.82
C ASP A 949 -21.60 10.39 -14.10
N GLY A 950 -21.39 11.06 -12.97
CA GLY A 950 -22.41 11.81 -12.23
C GLY A 950 -23.35 10.97 -11.35
N ARG A 951 -23.17 9.63 -11.28
CA ARG A 951 -23.91 8.76 -10.33
C ARG A 951 -23.59 9.04 -8.86
N LEU A 952 -22.50 9.76 -8.58
CA LEU A 952 -22.21 10.38 -7.29
C LEU A 952 -21.97 11.87 -7.53
N GLN A 953 -22.80 12.71 -6.94
CA GLN A 953 -22.70 14.17 -7.03
C GLN A 953 -22.01 14.73 -5.79
N ALA A 954 -21.19 15.77 -5.98
CA ALA A 954 -20.56 16.56 -4.93
C ALA A 954 -21.60 17.44 -4.22
N LYS A 955 -22.41 16.82 -3.34
CA LYS A 955 -23.56 17.44 -2.68
C LYS A 955 -23.54 17.19 -1.16
N PRO A 956 -24.05 18.11 -0.33
CA PRO A 956 -24.66 19.41 -0.69
C PRO A 956 -23.64 20.42 -1.21
N ASP A 957 -24.13 21.44 -1.93
CA ASP A 957 -23.26 22.40 -2.62
C ASP A 957 -22.33 23.18 -1.67
N PRO A 958 -21.13 23.56 -2.13
CA PRO A 958 -20.15 24.25 -1.30
C PRO A 958 -20.54 25.71 -1.07
N LEU A 959 -20.69 26.10 0.21
CA LEU A 959 -20.69 27.49 0.63
C LEU A 959 -19.23 27.93 0.79
N VAL A 960 -18.66 28.47 -0.29
CA VAL A 960 -17.25 28.84 -0.39
C VAL A 960 -16.94 30.15 0.33
N ILE A 961 -15.96 30.11 1.24
CA ILE A 961 -15.34 31.28 1.88
C ILE A 961 -13.95 31.44 1.30
N LYS A 962 -13.63 32.61 0.72
CA LYS A 962 -12.34 32.90 0.09
C LYS A 962 -11.42 33.71 1.00
N GLY A 963 -10.14 33.34 1.04
CA GLY A 963 -9.09 34.08 1.76
C GLY A 963 -8.04 33.25 2.49
N GLY A 964 -7.80 31.99 2.08
CA GLY A 964 -6.71 31.19 2.64
C GLY A 964 -6.96 30.66 4.06
N LEU A 965 -5.90 30.21 4.71
CA LEU A 965 -5.96 29.61 6.05
C LEU A 965 -6.53 30.56 7.13
N GLU A 966 -6.38 31.88 6.94
CA GLU A 966 -6.94 32.89 7.86
C GLU A 966 -8.48 32.82 7.96
N LYS A 967 -9.13 32.27 6.93
CA LYS A 967 -10.59 32.09 6.86
C LYS A 967 -11.10 30.77 7.43
N VAL A 968 -10.22 29.86 7.87
CA VAL A 968 -10.64 28.60 8.51
C VAL A 968 -11.47 28.86 9.77
N GLN A 969 -11.12 29.87 10.58
CA GLN A 969 -11.93 30.25 11.75
C GLN A 969 -13.33 30.74 11.36
N GLU A 970 -13.43 31.57 10.31
CA GLU A 970 -14.72 32.04 9.79
C GLU A 970 -15.59 30.87 9.29
N GLY A 971 -14.96 29.86 8.69
CA GLY A 971 -15.63 28.60 8.32
C GLY A 971 -16.13 27.80 9.52
N LEU A 972 -15.34 27.67 10.59
CA LEU A 972 -15.75 27.03 11.85
C LEU A 972 -16.96 27.75 12.46
N ASP A 973 -16.90 29.08 12.54
CA ASP A 973 -18.00 29.89 13.07
C ASP A 973 -19.25 29.86 12.18
N ARG A 974 -19.09 29.88 10.86
CA ARG A 974 -20.21 29.75 9.91
C ARG A 974 -20.89 28.38 10.00
N GLN A 975 -20.12 27.31 10.15
CA GLN A 975 -20.65 25.95 10.30
C GLN A 975 -21.26 25.71 11.69
N LYS A 976 -20.78 26.40 12.74
CA LYS A 976 -21.37 26.40 14.08
C LYS A 976 -22.69 27.16 14.13
N ALA A 977 -22.79 28.30 13.43
CA ALA A 977 -24.03 29.06 13.26
C ALA A 977 -25.10 28.31 12.43
N GLY A 978 -24.70 27.26 11.71
CA GLY A 978 -25.59 26.36 10.99
C GLY A 978 -25.78 26.69 9.51
N VAL A 979 -26.00 25.63 8.73
CA VAL A 979 -26.26 25.64 7.29
C VAL A 979 -27.36 24.62 6.98
N SER A 980 -28.02 24.75 5.82
CA SER A 980 -29.05 23.81 5.37
C SER A 980 -28.84 23.49 3.91
N ALA A 981 -28.71 22.20 3.57
CA ALA A 981 -28.36 21.73 2.22
C ALA A 981 -27.15 22.45 1.59
N ALA A 982 -26.15 22.80 2.40
CA ALA A 982 -24.84 23.33 1.98
C ALA A 982 -23.72 22.75 2.86
N LYS A 983 -22.48 22.74 2.37
CA LYS A 983 -21.27 22.38 3.12
C LYS A 983 -20.34 23.59 3.15
N VAL A 984 -19.84 24.00 4.33
CA VAL A 984 -18.88 25.12 4.40
C VAL A 984 -17.52 24.67 3.89
N VAL A 985 -16.97 25.40 2.93
CA VAL A 985 -15.67 25.13 2.31
C VAL A 985 -14.82 26.39 2.30
N VAL A 986 -13.54 26.26 2.61
CA VAL A 986 -12.56 27.36 2.55
C VAL A 986 -11.65 27.14 1.35
N ASP A 987 -11.58 28.16 0.50
CA ASP A 987 -10.66 28.26 -0.62
C ASP A 987 -9.27 28.70 -0.10
N LEU A 988 -8.26 27.90 -0.39
CA LEU A 988 -6.90 28.00 0.15
C LEU A 988 -5.87 28.59 -0.84
N GLN A 989 -6.30 28.99 -2.04
CA GLN A 989 -5.42 29.51 -3.10
C GLN A 989 -5.08 31.00 -2.97
#